data_AF-L0AZU3-F1
#
_entry.id   AF-L0AZU3-F1
#
_cell.length_a   1.000
_cell.length_b   1.000
_cell.length_c   1.000
_cell.angle_alpha   90.00
_cell.angle_beta   90.00
_cell.angle_gamma   90.00
#
_symmetry.space_group_name_H-M   'P 1'
#
loop_
_entity.id
_entity.type
_entity.pdbx_description
1 polymer ?
#
loop_
_entity_poly.entity_id
_entity_poly.type
_entity_poly.pdbx_seq_one_letter_code
_entity_poly.pdbx_strand_id
1 'polypeptide(L)'
;MEDPEDSCFSRFVHVSNEDIPFEVEKVEYNSQDMDEIKPSGSIEGYSVWYWKKDGNMTNPLLVEMEESDSTYEYHFNKRNNQWDKLPEHKNSQNPLDSEDLEKVLDDLNCDLNQAVTMDLSFKNSESHTKNDGNDNQYCCGYHRDRYKVTVSKGSVNAGKGARDIPYYKHELYSGVKLAKIKYYPNGDNTIRKRITITGINLPIKGSLSVYTFYCEDKDPVLIYLDYNEQDSVKGWYKKNKDDIKPWIKVLNDLSTKTPDNIKDCNDEFNKLVTELKDFNCTYNDCVDATNQQALVTTQSDPGVTIELKQKPSGAEHSATIEYKDPTGNKKITVIRYPGPPQGSDFLKFIHTPNGQSFKLKEVQDDLGKRIDGPTGNNVSSVSVYYWKHETNKNPLLIEIQDGSKYSYYTKRNGKWISHNISKPGSPTQAELELLNCEINDVVQIDVTKVGGEYCHMGDVEDNHDVKKVNVTDVACNQLGMYKAYSHTPSSGVFKISTFTGGRTQTIKLGGTPGKPINNVNKVIVYLCISDYQRIPLLIYVDSEQLSSDRKWFKSENEGITWKEVVGLSNENDYPKIVETLDKLGSKCGPPSVTIDVYNRRSTIDLSSYAYYSGKYVNVTSKNTGTFTEYVHTIHGRTKGYFTVKEFHYNYKRVGGKLGSTEKVTNVSVFYWKYLEKPYRNEDKRGRPLLLKVTLYEGDDRWYENKGEDLTNNTDWKEVEHPSDPDREFKNPAILENKLHLLNCKLNNTVVIDVSKKDTTYDACEKDEKLDPAHGERIQISKDTTAVDKLGGYEVYTHKLKDDLPGTKFHIVGFINGGTTFREILSGISSLPILDVSEVKVYFCKQEPTKPLLIHYNTSNGGSHKHKWYKNPSGETPGDWELESSELSNAGPCSYEEILKVLNNLPSSCNPEEARKTEKLIDGASATVLTTAGMYGVISGVFGGAGATGLAGWKLYKNFKGDPWVRQI
;
A
#
# COMPACT_ATOMS: atom_id res chain seq x y z
N MET A 1 0.22 -5.82 -2.61
CA MET A 1 -0.05 -4.82 -1.55
C MET A 1 -0.53 -5.55 -0.30
N GLU A 2 -0.44 -4.96 0.89
CA GLU A 2 -1.06 -5.57 2.08
C GLU A 2 -2.54 -5.25 2.09
N ASP A 3 -3.37 -6.27 2.23
CA ASP A 3 -4.82 -6.12 2.19
C ASP A 3 -5.49 -7.33 2.85
N PRO A 4 -6.27 -7.16 3.92
CA PRO A 4 -6.58 -5.90 4.61
C PRO A 4 -5.38 -5.20 5.25
N GLU A 5 -5.50 -3.91 5.59
CA GLU A 5 -4.42 -3.17 6.26
C GLU A 5 -4.07 -3.80 7.62
N ASP A 6 -2.77 -3.86 7.92
CA ASP A 6 -2.19 -4.51 9.12
C ASP A 6 -2.52 -6.01 9.29
N SER A 7 -3.01 -6.67 8.25
CA SER A 7 -3.43 -8.08 8.31
C SER A 7 -2.31 -9.09 8.12
N CYS A 8 -1.08 -8.68 7.78
CA CYS A 8 0.00 -9.58 7.38
C CYS A 8 -0.31 -10.48 6.17
N PHE A 9 -1.32 -10.15 5.36
CA PHE A 9 -1.60 -10.80 4.09
C PHE A 9 -1.21 -9.90 2.92
N SER A 10 -0.68 -10.50 1.86
CA SER A 10 -0.33 -9.80 0.62
C SER A 10 -1.34 -10.16 -0.46
N ARG A 11 -2.03 -9.16 -1.00
CA ARG A 11 -2.83 -9.24 -2.22
C ARG A 11 -2.00 -8.92 -3.45
N PHE A 12 -2.06 -9.78 -4.45
CA PHE A 12 -1.53 -9.55 -5.79
C PHE A 12 -2.71 -9.40 -6.73
N VAL A 13 -2.72 -8.32 -7.49
CA VAL A 13 -3.83 -7.97 -8.38
C VAL A 13 -3.31 -8.05 -9.81
N HIS A 14 -4.01 -8.81 -10.63
CA HIS A 14 -3.80 -8.94 -12.05
C HIS A 14 -4.94 -8.22 -12.76
N VAL A 15 -4.59 -7.19 -13.50
CA VAL A 15 -5.50 -6.40 -14.34
C VAL A 15 -4.92 -6.33 -15.74
N SER A 16 -5.78 -6.14 -16.73
CA SER A 16 -5.31 -5.85 -18.09
C SER A 16 -4.49 -4.56 -18.10
N ASN A 17 -3.35 -4.54 -18.79
CA ASN A 17 -2.58 -3.31 -19.00
C ASN A 17 -3.37 -2.23 -19.75
N GLU A 18 -4.48 -2.60 -20.38
CA GLU A 18 -5.37 -1.73 -21.14
C GLU A 18 -6.60 -1.28 -20.33
N ASP A 19 -6.75 -1.70 -19.05
CA ASP A 19 -7.92 -1.45 -18.20
C ASP A 19 -9.24 -1.85 -18.89
N ILE A 20 -9.20 -2.91 -19.69
CA ILE A 20 -10.39 -3.53 -20.32
C ILE A 20 -10.64 -4.90 -19.68
N PRO A 21 -11.91 -5.34 -19.65
CA PRO A 21 -12.22 -6.73 -19.33
C PRO A 21 -11.41 -7.69 -20.20
N PHE A 22 -10.88 -8.74 -19.61
CA PHE A 22 -10.06 -9.74 -20.29
C PHE A 22 -10.57 -11.14 -20.00
N GLU A 23 -10.36 -12.05 -20.95
CA GLU A 23 -10.59 -13.47 -20.73
C GLU A 23 -9.29 -14.12 -20.27
N VAL A 24 -9.40 -14.96 -19.25
CA VAL A 24 -8.24 -15.73 -18.76
C VAL A 24 -8.15 -17.01 -19.58
N GLU A 25 -7.15 -17.10 -20.46
CA GLU A 25 -6.90 -18.32 -21.22
C GLU A 25 -6.54 -19.48 -20.28
N LYS A 26 -5.71 -19.21 -19.28
CA LYS A 26 -5.14 -20.21 -18.39
C LYS A 26 -4.74 -19.60 -17.05
N VAL A 27 -4.93 -20.36 -15.96
CA VAL A 27 -4.36 -20.06 -14.64
C VAL A 27 -3.33 -21.15 -14.32
N GLU A 28 -2.11 -20.76 -14.00
CA GLU A 28 -1.03 -21.70 -13.66
C GLU A 28 -0.44 -21.38 -12.29
N TYR A 29 -0.12 -22.41 -11.52
CA TYR A 29 0.66 -22.30 -10.29
C TYR A 29 1.69 -23.43 -10.23
N ASN A 30 2.98 -23.10 -10.07
CA ASN A 30 4.11 -24.04 -10.15
C ASN A 30 4.06 -24.94 -11.41
N SER A 31 3.75 -24.35 -12.56
CA SER A 31 3.60 -25.04 -13.85
C SER A 31 2.48 -26.11 -13.88
N GLN A 32 1.53 -26.04 -12.96
CA GLN A 32 0.31 -26.85 -12.95
C GLN A 32 -0.90 -25.99 -13.28
N ASP A 33 -1.79 -26.52 -14.12
CA ASP A 33 -3.01 -25.87 -14.57
C ASP A 33 -4.05 -25.87 -13.43
N MET A 34 -4.65 -24.71 -13.19
CA MET A 34 -5.61 -24.48 -12.11
C MET A 34 -6.99 -24.17 -12.70
N ASP A 35 -7.55 -25.13 -13.46
CA ASP A 35 -8.81 -24.97 -14.17
C ASP A 35 -10.00 -24.63 -13.25
N GLU A 36 -9.96 -25.03 -11.98
CA GLU A 36 -11.03 -24.79 -11.00
C GLU A 36 -11.22 -23.31 -10.65
N ILE A 37 -10.15 -22.51 -10.79
CA ILE A 37 -10.13 -21.05 -10.53
C ILE A 37 -9.89 -20.24 -11.81
N LYS A 38 -10.16 -20.85 -12.96
CA LYS A 38 -10.23 -20.15 -14.24
C LYS A 38 -11.61 -19.48 -14.36
N PRO A 39 -11.68 -18.15 -14.51
CA PRO A 39 -12.93 -17.46 -14.81
C PRO A 39 -13.59 -18.01 -16.06
N SER A 40 -14.92 -18.16 -16.04
CA SER A 40 -15.69 -18.64 -17.19
C SER A 40 -16.01 -17.56 -18.22
N GLY A 41 -15.82 -16.29 -17.86
CA GLY A 41 -16.13 -15.13 -18.68
C GLY A 41 -15.04 -14.07 -18.61
N SER A 42 -15.40 -12.87 -19.07
CA SER A 42 -14.49 -11.73 -19.04
C SER A 42 -14.51 -11.06 -17.67
N ILE A 43 -13.33 -10.83 -17.11
CA ILE A 43 -13.13 -10.23 -15.79
C ILE A 43 -12.37 -8.91 -15.92
N GLU A 44 -12.62 -7.97 -15.00
CA GLU A 44 -11.88 -6.71 -14.88
C GLU A 44 -10.63 -6.86 -14.00
N GLY A 45 -10.69 -7.76 -13.01
CA GLY A 45 -9.61 -7.97 -12.05
C GLY A 45 -9.54 -9.41 -11.53
N TYR A 46 -8.32 -9.87 -11.28
CA TYR A 46 -8.05 -11.16 -10.66
C TYR A 46 -7.06 -10.97 -9.52
N SER A 47 -7.51 -11.18 -8.28
CA SER A 47 -6.68 -11.01 -7.09
C SER A 47 -6.37 -12.35 -6.43
N VAL A 48 -5.16 -12.48 -5.89
CA VAL A 48 -4.75 -13.64 -5.08
C VAL A 48 -4.06 -13.19 -3.79
N TRP A 49 -4.40 -13.84 -2.67
CA TRP A 49 -3.83 -13.57 -1.36
C TRP A 49 -2.83 -14.63 -0.92
N TYR A 50 -1.73 -14.16 -0.34
CA TYR A 50 -0.71 -14.98 0.31
C TYR A 50 -0.44 -14.48 1.72
N TRP A 51 0.00 -15.37 2.59
CA TRP A 51 0.51 -14.97 3.90
C TRP A 51 1.92 -14.40 3.78
N LYS A 52 2.17 -13.18 4.27
CA LYS A 52 3.47 -12.50 4.13
C LYS A 52 4.64 -13.25 4.76
N LYS A 53 4.38 -14.05 5.80
CA LYS A 53 5.42 -14.79 6.51
C LYS A 53 5.75 -16.12 5.82
N ASP A 54 4.98 -16.52 4.81
CA ASP A 54 5.40 -17.48 3.82
C ASP A 54 6.24 -16.76 2.76
N GLY A 55 7.54 -16.61 3.06
CA GLY A 55 8.47 -15.86 2.20
C GLY A 55 8.64 -16.43 0.79
N ASN A 56 8.27 -17.70 0.58
CA ASN A 56 8.32 -18.37 -0.71
C ASN A 56 6.96 -18.38 -1.42
N MET A 57 5.91 -17.84 -0.78
CA MET A 57 4.54 -17.78 -1.32
C MET A 57 4.05 -19.15 -1.82
N THR A 58 4.37 -20.20 -1.06
CA THR A 58 4.08 -21.59 -1.40
C THR A 58 2.61 -21.97 -1.25
N ASN A 59 1.85 -21.21 -0.47
CA ASN A 59 0.44 -21.49 -0.21
C ASN A 59 -0.43 -20.28 -0.59
N PRO A 60 -0.98 -20.22 -1.81
CA PRO A 60 -2.02 -19.25 -2.14
C PRO A 60 -3.27 -19.57 -1.31
N LEU A 61 -3.86 -18.55 -0.69
CA LEU A 61 -4.96 -18.72 0.25
C LEU A 61 -6.32 -18.57 -0.43
N LEU A 62 -6.54 -17.41 -1.04
CA LEU A 62 -7.81 -16.96 -1.57
C LEU A 62 -7.60 -16.32 -2.95
N VAL A 63 -8.57 -16.51 -3.84
CA VAL A 63 -8.69 -15.83 -5.13
C VAL A 63 -10.00 -15.04 -5.15
N GLU A 64 -9.95 -13.84 -5.72
CA GLU A 64 -11.10 -12.98 -6.01
C GLU A 64 -11.10 -12.69 -7.52
N MET A 65 -12.27 -12.79 -8.12
CA MET A 65 -12.51 -12.46 -9.52
C MET A 65 -13.54 -11.32 -9.53
N GLU A 66 -13.18 -10.20 -10.15
CA GLU A 66 -14.07 -9.08 -10.42
C GLU A 66 -14.59 -9.23 -11.84
N GLU A 67 -15.86 -9.60 -11.98
CA GLU A 67 -16.53 -9.83 -13.26
C GLU A 67 -16.86 -8.49 -13.96
N SER A 68 -17.05 -8.54 -15.29
CA SER A 68 -17.37 -7.35 -16.11
C SER A 68 -18.66 -6.61 -15.71
N ASP A 69 -19.53 -7.22 -14.91
CA ASP A 69 -20.76 -6.62 -14.37
C ASP A 69 -20.57 -6.06 -12.95
N SER A 70 -19.31 -5.91 -12.52
CA SER A 70 -18.89 -5.48 -11.19
C SER A 70 -19.38 -6.40 -10.06
N THR A 71 -19.60 -7.68 -10.35
CA THR A 71 -19.81 -8.71 -9.33
C THR A 71 -18.51 -9.39 -8.93
N TYR A 72 -18.45 -9.88 -7.69
CA TYR A 72 -17.28 -10.56 -7.15
C TYR A 72 -17.56 -12.05 -6.94
N GLU A 73 -16.59 -12.88 -7.32
CA GLU A 73 -16.55 -14.31 -7.04
C GLU A 73 -15.27 -14.68 -6.28
N TYR A 74 -15.41 -15.43 -5.20
CA TYR A 74 -14.29 -15.84 -4.35
C TYR A 74 -14.08 -17.35 -4.37
N HIS A 75 -12.82 -17.77 -4.43
CA HIS A 75 -12.40 -19.17 -4.33
C HIS A 75 -11.32 -19.34 -3.28
N PHE A 76 -11.40 -20.39 -2.49
CA PHE A 76 -10.43 -20.69 -1.43
C PHE A 76 -9.71 -22.02 -1.69
N ASN A 77 -8.45 -22.10 -1.27
CA ASN A 77 -7.62 -23.28 -1.45
C ASN A 77 -7.88 -24.33 -0.35
N LYS A 78 -8.23 -25.55 -0.76
CA LYS A 78 -8.54 -26.72 0.10
C LYS A 78 -7.34 -27.61 0.41
N ARG A 79 -6.12 -27.15 0.18
CA ARG A 79 -4.83 -27.88 0.18
C ARG A 79 -4.53 -28.55 -1.16
N ASN A 80 -3.23 -28.80 -1.38
CA ASN A 80 -2.70 -29.40 -2.60
C ASN A 80 -3.11 -28.64 -3.88
N ASN A 81 -3.36 -27.34 -3.76
CA ASN A 81 -3.83 -26.47 -4.84
C ASN A 81 -5.15 -26.90 -5.47
N GLN A 82 -6.01 -27.57 -4.70
CA GLN A 82 -7.41 -27.75 -5.07
C GLN A 82 -8.22 -26.57 -4.54
N TRP A 83 -9.23 -26.15 -5.28
CA TRP A 83 -9.99 -24.93 -4.99
C TRP A 83 -11.47 -25.22 -4.92
N ASP A 84 -12.19 -24.49 -4.06
CA ASP A 84 -13.64 -24.47 -4.04
C ASP A 84 -14.13 -23.02 -4.00
N LYS A 85 -15.33 -22.81 -4.55
CA LYS A 85 -16.04 -21.54 -4.45
C LYS A 85 -16.48 -21.26 -3.02
N LEU A 86 -16.33 -20.02 -2.57
CA LEU A 86 -16.83 -19.55 -1.28
C LEU A 86 -18.37 -19.37 -1.36
N PRO A 87 -19.18 -20.19 -0.68
CA PRO A 87 -20.63 -20.22 -0.93
C PRO A 87 -21.38 -18.96 -0.49
N GLU A 88 -20.91 -18.30 0.57
CA GLU A 88 -21.59 -17.18 1.22
C GLU A 88 -21.51 -15.85 0.43
N HIS A 89 -20.66 -15.78 -0.60
CA HIS A 89 -20.38 -14.55 -1.37
C HIS A 89 -20.44 -14.74 -2.90
N LYS A 90 -21.38 -15.55 -3.38
CA LYS A 90 -21.55 -15.77 -4.82
C LYS A 90 -22.22 -14.56 -5.51
N ASN A 91 -21.54 -13.99 -6.50
CA ASN A 91 -22.05 -12.90 -7.36
C ASN A 91 -22.57 -11.71 -6.55
N SER A 92 -21.82 -11.33 -5.52
CA SER A 92 -22.13 -10.15 -4.72
C SER A 92 -21.73 -8.90 -5.50
N GLN A 93 -22.58 -7.88 -5.46
CA GLN A 93 -22.27 -6.54 -6.00
C GLN A 93 -21.27 -5.77 -5.13
N ASN A 94 -20.99 -6.27 -3.92
CA ASN A 94 -19.99 -5.71 -3.03
C ASN A 94 -18.89 -6.74 -2.77
N PRO A 95 -17.61 -6.33 -2.75
CA PRO A 95 -16.53 -7.19 -2.30
C PRO A 95 -16.72 -7.54 -0.81
N LEU A 96 -16.02 -8.58 -0.34
CA LEU A 96 -15.96 -8.89 1.08
C LEU A 96 -15.52 -7.65 1.86
N ASP A 97 -16.20 -7.35 2.96
CA ASP A 97 -15.74 -6.29 3.85
C ASP A 97 -14.38 -6.66 4.45
N SER A 98 -13.65 -5.65 4.94
CA SER A 98 -12.28 -5.83 5.43
C SER A 98 -12.17 -6.86 6.56
N GLU A 99 -13.18 -7.00 7.42
CA GLU A 99 -13.13 -7.87 8.59
C GLU A 99 -13.45 -9.32 8.21
N ASP A 100 -14.48 -9.53 7.39
CA ASP A 100 -14.86 -10.84 6.91
C ASP A 100 -13.81 -11.41 5.95
N LEU A 101 -13.22 -10.57 5.10
CA LEU A 101 -12.03 -10.95 4.33
C LEU A 101 -10.89 -11.41 5.23
N GLU A 102 -10.57 -10.67 6.31
CA GLU A 102 -9.48 -11.08 7.20
C GLU A 102 -9.82 -12.35 8.01
N LYS A 103 -11.09 -12.58 8.37
CA LYS A 103 -11.51 -13.85 9.00
C LYS A 103 -11.29 -15.03 8.07
N VAL A 104 -11.72 -14.92 6.80
CA VAL A 104 -11.50 -15.96 5.79
C VAL A 104 -10.00 -16.24 5.61
N LEU A 105 -9.19 -15.19 5.51
CA LEU A 105 -7.74 -15.33 5.37
C LEU A 105 -7.07 -15.92 6.62
N ASP A 106 -7.47 -15.53 7.83
CA ASP A 106 -6.99 -16.15 9.07
C ASP A 106 -7.29 -17.66 9.11
N ASP A 107 -8.50 -18.05 8.69
CA ASP A 107 -8.95 -19.43 8.68
C ASP A 107 -8.17 -20.30 7.68
N LEU A 108 -7.98 -19.78 6.46
CA LEU A 108 -7.17 -20.42 5.43
C LEU A 108 -5.69 -20.47 5.84
N ASN A 109 -5.19 -19.48 6.56
CA ASN A 109 -3.83 -19.47 7.07
C ASN A 109 -3.62 -20.50 8.20
N CYS A 110 -4.61 -20.69 9.09
CA CYS A 110 -4.60 -21.81 10.06
C CYS A 110 -4.54 -23.15 9.30
N ASP A 111 -5.35 -23.31 8.23
CA ASP A 111 -5.40 -24.58 7.50
C ASP A 111 -4.13 -24.87 6.69
N LEU A 112 -3.71 -23.95 5.84
CA LEU A 112 -2.66 -24.16 4.84
C LEU A 112 -1.24 -23.96 5.40
N ASN A 113 -1.04 -22.94 6.25
CA ASN A 113 0.28 -22.58 6.78
C ASN A 113 0.54 -23.05 8.23
N GLN A 114 -0.46 -23.71 8.84
CA GLN A 114 -0.47 -24.08 10.26
C GLN A 114 -0.24 -22.87 11.18
N ALA A 115 -0.78 -21.70 10.78
CA ALA A 115 -0.54 -20.42 11.42
C ALA A 115 -1.85 -19.83 11.96
N VAL A 116 -2.02 -19.91 13.27
CA VAL A 116 -3.29 -19.66 13.98
C VAL A 116 -3.39 -18.22 14.44
N THR A 117 -4.56 -17.61 14.28
CA THR A 117 -4.91 -16.35 14.94
C THR A 117 -5.67 -16.66 16.23
N MET A 118 -5.09 -16.31 17.39
CA MET A 118 -5.70 -16.55 18.71
C MET A 118 -6.71 -15.45 19.04
N ASP A 119 -7.91 -15.84 19.49
CA ASP A 119 -9.01 -14.93 19.82
C ASP A 119 -9.25 -14.90 21.35
N LEU A 120 -8.84 -13.80 21.97
CA LEU A 120 -8.95 -13.53 23.40
C LEU A 120 -10.21 -12.72 23.74
N SER A 121 -11.25 -12.77 22.92
CA SER A 121 -12.55 -12.21 23.28
C SER A 121 -13.14 -12.96 24.47
N PHE A 122 -13.82 -12.25 25.37
CA PHE A 122 -14.45 -12.88 26.54
C PHE A 122 -15.45 -13.97 26.13
N LYS A 123 -16.36 -13.67 25.18
CA LYS A 123 -17.35 -14.64 24.67
C LYS A 123 -16.70 -15.89 24.10
N ASN A 124 -15.61 -15.72 23.32
CA ASN A 124 -14.85 -16.85 22.76
C ASN A 124 -14.18 -17.67 23.88
N SER A 125 -13.57 -16.99 24.85
CA SER A 125 -12.94 -17.65 25.99
C SER A 125 -13.95 -18.41 26.85
N GLU A 126 -15.14 -17.85 27.08
CA GLU A 126 -16.20 -18.46 27.88
C GLU A 126 -16.86 -19.65 27.17
N SER A 127 -17.20 -19.51 25.89
CA SER A 127 -17.83 -20.60 25.11
C SER A 127 -16.95 -21.84 25.10
N HIS A 128 -15.62 -21.66 25.04
CA HIS A 128 -14.65 -22.73 24.99
C HIS A 128 -14.17 -23.24 26.36
N THR A 129 -14.97 -23.09 27.43
CA THR A 129 -14.64 -23.66 28.76
C THR A 129 -15.64 -24.68 29.29
N LYS A 130 -16.63 -25.07 28.47
CA LYS A 130 -17.63 -26.08 28.85
C LYS A 130 -17.04 -27.48 28.68
N ASN A 131 -17.12 -28.31 29.72
CA ASN A 131 -16.46 -29.61 29.81
C ASN A 131 -17.15 -30.76 29.05
N ASP A 132 -18.07 -30.48 28.13
CA ASP A 132 -18.76 -31.50 27.33
C ASP A 132 -18.12 -31.60 25.93
N GLY A 133 -17.22 -32.57 25.72
CA GLY A 133 -16.67 -32.89 24.40
C GLY A 133 -15.50 -32.02 23.91
N ASN A 134 -15.36 -31.87 22.58
CA ASN A 134 -14.34 -31.03 21.92
C ASN A 134 -14.59 -29.51 22.08
N ASP A 135 -15.59 -29.12 22.87
CA ASP A 135 -16.04 -27.74 23.03
C ASP A 135 -14.99 -26.85 23.71
N ASN A 136 -13.98 -27.40 24.37
CA ASN A 136 -12.91 -26.63 25.02
C ASN A 136 -11.77 -26.19 24.08
N GLN A 137 -11.95 -26.28 22.76
CA GLN A 137 -10.90 -26.01 21.79
C GLN A 137 -11.40 -25.20 20.59
N TYR A 138 -10.53 -24.42 19.96
CA TYR A 138 -10.82 -23.71 18.71
C TYR A 138 -9.60 -23.66 17.76
N CYS A 139 -9.85 -23.45 16.46
CA CYS A 139 -8.89 -22.86 15.51
C CYS A 139 -9.63 -22.05 14.46
N CYS A 140 -9.86 -22.66 13.29
CA CYS A 140 -10.59 -22.15 12.16
C CYS A 140 -11.76 -23.10 11.81
N GLY A 141 -12.71 -22.64 11.01
CA GLY A 141 -13.88 -23.43 10.61
C GLY A 141 -13.55 -24.72 9.82
N TYR A 142 -12.31 -24.85 9.33
CA TYR A 142 -11.85 -25.98 8.50
C TYR A 142 -11.26 -27.16 9.30
N HIS A 143 -11.00 -27.02 10.61
CA HIS A 143 -10.52 -28.11 11.48
C HIS A 143 -11.64 -28.63 12.40
N ARG A 144 -12.50 -29.51 11.88
CA ARG A 144 -13.60 -30.10 12.68
C ARG A 144 -13.15 -31.12 13.76
N ASP A 145 -11.97 -31.73 13.56
CA ASP A 145 -11.46 -32.81 14.44
C ASP A 145 -10.04 -32.56 15.00
N ARG A 146 -9.41 -31.41 14.70
CA ARG A 146 -7.99 -31.12 15.04
C ARG A 146 -7.77 -29.66 15.43
N TYR A 147 -8.43 -29.24 16.51
CA TYR A 147 -8.29 -27.90 17.07
C TYR A 147 -6.84 -27.59 17.47
N LYS A 148 -6.48 -26.30 17.44
CA LYS A 148 -5.09 -25.85 17.60
C LYS A 148 -4.86 -25.02 18.85
N VAL A 149 -5.92 -24.47 19.42
CA VAL A 149 -5.93 -23.77 20.71
C VAL A 149 -6.85 -24.53 21.66
N THR A 150 -6.38 -24.82 22.86
CA THR A 150 -7.20 -25.32 23.97
C THR A 150 -7.44 -24.20 24.96
N VAL A 151 -8.66 -24.09 25.49
CA VAL A 151 -9.04 -23.09 26.48
C VAL A 151 -9.39 -23.78 27.79
N SER A 152 -8.88 -23.24 28.90
CA SER A 152 -9.21 -23.69 30.26
C SER A 152 -9.47 -22.51 31.17
N LYS A 153 -10.39 -22.66 32.11
CA LYS A 153 -10.70 -21.65 33.13
C LYS A 153 -9.95 -21.98 34.42
N GLY A 154 -9.33 -20.98 35.01
CA GLY A 154 -8.69 -21.08 36.32
C GLY A 154 -8.88 -19.82 37.15
N SER A 155 -8.28 -19.79 38.33
CA SER A 155 -8.24 -18.60 39.18
C SER A 155 -6.94 -18.50 39.95
N VAL A 156 -6.51 -17.26 40.20
CA VAL A 156 -5.43 -16.96 41.16
C VAL A 156 -6.06 -16.98 42.55
N ASN A 157 -5.57 -17.87 43.41
CA ASN A 157 -6.17 -18.12 44.73
C ASN A 157 -5.77 -17.02 45.72
N ALA A 158 -6.77 -16.36 46.31
CA ALA A 158 -6.58 -15.23 47.21
C ALA A 158 -6.36 -15.62 48.70
N GLY A 159 -6.37 -16.92 49.02
CA GLY A 159 -6.33 -17.43 50.38
C GLY A 159 -7.54 -17.00 51.24
N LYS A 160 -7.39 -17.04 52.57
CA LYS A 160 -8.43 -16.58 53.49
C LYS A 160 -8.38 -15.05 53.62
N GLY A 161 -9.20 -14.32 52.87
CA GLY A 161 -9.40 -12.88 53.11
C GLY A 161 -9.76 -12.02 51.89
N ALA A 162 -9.60 -12.53 50.67
CA ALA A 162 -9.97 -11.82 49.43
C ALA A 162 -10.64 -12.76 48.42
N ARG A 163 -11.17 -12.22 47.32
CA ARG A 163 -11.86 -12.98 46.26
C ARG A 163 -10.83 -13.43 45.22
N ASP A 164 -10.88 -14.70 44.83
CA ASP A 164 -10.08 -15.26 43.74
C ASP A 164 -10.27 -14.47 42.43
N ILE A 165 -9.19 -14.35 41.66
CA ILE A 165 -9.17 -13.62 40.39
C ILE A 165 -9.25 -14.64 39.24
N PRO A 166 -10.36 -14.73 38.50
CA PRO A 166 -10.50 -15.69 37.41
C PRO A 166 -9.65 -15.31 36.19
N TYR A 167 -9.17 -16.33 35.47
CA TYR A 167 -8.51 -16.18 34.18
C TYR A 167 -8.93 -17.27 33.20
N TYR A 168 -8.72 -17.02 31.91
CA TYR A 168 -8.87 -17.98 30.83
C TYR A 168 -7.50 -18.25 30.20
N LYS A 169 -7.04 -19.50 30.22
CA LYS A 169 -5.76 -19.92 29.64
C LYS A 169 -6.01 -20.50 28.25
N HIS A 170 -5.46 -19.84 27.24
CA HIS A 170 -5.42 -20.27 25.84
C HIS A 170 -4.06 -20.90 25.54
N GLU A 171 -4.01 -22.17 25.18
CA GLU A 171 -2.78 -22.93 24.98
C GLU A 171 -2.68 -23.45 23.54
N LEU A 172 -1.57 -23.16 22.87
CA LEU A 172 -1.27 -23.67 21.53
C LEU A 172 -0.69 -25.08 21.58
N TYR A 173 -1.16 -25.93 20.68
CA TYR A 173 -0.57 -27.25 20.45
C TYR A 173 0.87 -27.15 19.89
N SER A 174 1.70 -28.10 20.29
CA SER A 174 3.07 -28.23 19.77
C SER A 174 3.09 -28.43 18.24
N GLY A 175 4.01 -27.74 17.57
CA GLY A 175 4.16 -27.77 16.10
C GLY A 175 3.28 -26.78 15.34
N VAL A 176 2.47 -25.98 16.04
CA VAL A 176 1.62 -24.92 15.44
C VAL A 176 2.33 -23.58 15.55
N LYS A 177 2.07 -22.67 14.60
CA LYS A 177 2.56 -21.29 14.62
C LYS A 177 1.47 -20.36 15.12
N LEU A 178 1.79 -19.38 15.96
CA LEU A 178 0.88 -18.26 16.22
C LEU A 178 1.11 -17.16 15.18
N ALA A 179 0.10 -16.83 14.39
CA ALA A 179 0.14 -15.74 13.43
C ALA A 179 -0.13 -14.38 14.08
N LYS A 180 -1.16 -14.29 14.94
CA LYS A 180 -1.66 -13.05 15.55
C LYS A 180 -2.44 -13.35 16.84
N ILE A 181 -2.65 -12.32 17.65
CA ILE A 181 -3.59 -12.32 18.78
C ILE A 181 -4.61 -11.20 18.55
N LYS A 182 -5.90 -11.49 18.68
CA LYS A 182 -6.98 -10.53 18.52
C LYS A 182 -8.02 -10.64 19.63
N TYR A 183 -8.88 -9.64 19.73
CA TYR A 183 -10.13 -9.69 20.47
C TYR A 183 -11.16 -8.74 19.84
N TYR A 184 -12.43 -8.97 20.16
CA TYR A 184 -13.57 -8.17 19.73
C TYR A 184 -14.16 -7.43 20.93
N PRO A 185 -14.09 -6.08 20.97
CA PRO A 185 -14.57 -5.30 22.10
C PRO A 185 -16.06 -5.53 22.33
N ASN A 186 -16.46 -5.72 23.59
CA ASN A 186 -17.85 -6.01 23.98
C ASN A 186 -18.49 -7.21 23.24
N GLY A 187 -17.66 -8.07 22.62
CA GLY A 187 -18.12 -9.16 21.76
C GLY A 187 -18.83 -8.71 20.49
N ASP A 188 -18.49 -7.53 19.96
CA ASP A 188 -18.86 -7.05 18.61
C ASP A 188 -17.87 -7.61 17.57
N ASN A 189 -18.34 -8.54 16.75
CA ASN A 189 -17.54 -9.25 15.76
C ASN A 189 -17.20 -8.45 14.48
N THR A 190 -17.56 -7.16 14.44
CA THR A 190 -17.26 -6.26 13.32
C THR A 190 -16.02 -5.38 13.58
N ILE A 191 -15.66 -5.16 14.86
CA ILE A 191 -14.51 -4.32 15.23
C ILE A 191 -13.41 -5.19 15.83
N ARG A 192 -12.49 -5.66 14.99
CA ARG A 192 -11.31 -6.40 15.45
C ARG A 192 -10.29 -5.48 16.10
N LYS A 193 -9.81 -5.85 17.29
CA LYS A 193 -8.64 -5.25 17.94
C LYS A 193 -7.50 -6.25 17.98
N ARG A 194 -6.30 -5.81 17.60
CA ARG A 194 -5.09 -6.65 17.59
C ARG A 194 -4.29 -6.40 18.87
N ILE A 195 -3.85 -7.47 19.52
CA ILE A 195 -2.96 -7.39 20.69
C ILE A 195 -1.54 -7.46 20.17
N THR A 196 -0.86 -6.31 20.20
CA THR A 196 0.55 -6.19 19.83
C THR A 196 1.39 -6.05 21.09
N ILE A 197 2.49 -6.81 21.16
CA ILE A 197 3.44 -6.79 22.28
C ILE A 197 4.81 -6.42 21.72
N THR A 198 5.45 -5.40 22.27
CA THR A 198 6.79 -5.01 21.83
C THR A 198 7.78 -6.14 22.09
N GLY A 199 8.56 -6.50 21.06
CA GLY A 199 9.58 -7.57 21.15
C GLY A 199 9.09 -8.98 20.81
N ILE A 200 7.81 -9.19 20.55
CA ILE A 200 7.27 -10.48 20.09
C ILE A 200 7.44 -10.62 18.57
N ASN A 201 8.15 -11.66 18.13
CA ASN A 201 8.37 -11.94 16.71
C ASN A 201 7.31 -12.92 16.20
N LEU A 202 6.35 -12.42 15.41
CA LEU A 202 5.35 -13.28 14.75
C LEU A 202 5.88 -13.78 13.38
N PRO A 203 5.66 -15.05 13.03
CA PRO A 203 4.89 -16.04 13.80
C PRO A 203 5.69 -16.68 14.94
N ILE A 204 5.06 -16.87 16.10
CA ILE A 204 5.65 -17.63 17.22
C ILE A 204 5.63 -19.11 16.87
N LYS A 205 6.73 -19.81 17.12
CA LYS A 205 6.81 -21.27 16.97
C LYS A 205 6.81 -21.91 18.36
N GLY A 206 6.33 -23.15 18.45
CA GLY A 206 6.37 -23.92 19.70
C GLY A 206 5.19 -23.68 20.63
N SER A 207 5.31 -24.19 21.86
CA SER A 207 4.24 -24.15 22.86
C SER A 207 4.14 -22.77 23.52
N LEU A 208 2.97 -22.15 23.40
CA LEU A 208 2.63 -20.87 23.99
C LEU A 208 1.34 -21.01 24.81
N SER A 209 1.34 -20.47 26.02
CA SER A 209 0.09 -20.22 26.76
C SER A 209 -0.14 -18.73 26.98
N VAL A 210 -1.37 -18.27 26.75
CA VAL A 210 -1.80 -16.91 27.07
C VAL A 210 -2.92 -16.98 28.10
N TYR A 211 -2.65 -16.46 29.29
CA TYR A 211 -3.64 -16.32 30.36
C TYR A 211 -4.26 -14.95 30.25
N THR A 212 -5.59 -14.88 30.21
CA THR A 212 -6.32 -13.64 29.95
C THR A 212 -7.27 -13.32 31.08
N PHE A 213 -7.25 -12.07 31.52
CA PHE A 213 -8.05 -11.53 32.62
C PHE A 213 -9.00 -10.45 32.10
N TYR A 214 -10.20 -10.41 32.69
CA TYR A 214 -11.31 -9.55 32.29
C TYR A 214 -11.90 -8.83 33.51
N CYS A 215 -12.43 -7.62 33.32
CA CYS A 215 -13.25 -6.93 34.32
C CYS A 215 -14.73 -6.98 33.88
N GLU A 216 -15.63 -7.42 34.77
CA GLU A 216 -17.10 -7.42 34.55
C GLU A 216 -17.55 -8.01 33.19
N ASP A 217 -16.91 -9.10 32.74
CA ASP A 217 -17.27 -9.83 31.51
C ASP A 217 -17.16 -9.01 30.20
N LYS A 218 -16.22 -8.04 30.17
CA LYS A 218 -15.92 -7.16 29.03
C LYS A 218 -14.62 -7.56 28.31
N ASP A 219 -13.88 -6.57 27.82
CA ASP A 219 -12.62 -6.72 27.09
C ASP A 219 -11.50 -7.33 27.94
N PRO A 220 -10.52 -8.01 27.33
CA PRO A 220 -9.31 -8.42 28.03
C PRO A 220 -8.54 -7.17 28.50
N VAL A 221 -8.14 -7.14 29.77
CA VAL A 221 -7.45 -5.99 30.40
C VAL A 221 -6.02 -6.28 30.79
N LEU A 222 -5.72 -7.55 31.09
CA LEU A 222 -4.42 -8.03 31.51
C LEU A 222 -4.21 -9.43 30.95
N ILE A 223 -3.00 -9.71 30.47
CA ILE A 223 -2.60 -11.04 30.02
C ILE A 223 -1.28 -11.45 30.66
N TYR A 224 -1.07 -12.75 30.83
CA TYR A 224 0.25 -13.34 31.05
C TYR A 224 0.61 -14.21 29.86
N LEU A 225 1.77 -13.96 29.28
CA LEU A 225 2.30 -14.72 28.16
C LEU A 225 3.36 -15.69 28.68
N ASP A 226 3.09 -16.99 28.56
CA ASP A 226 4.00 -18.06 28.92
C ASP A 226 4.61 -18.68 27.66
N TYR A 227 5.80 -18.20 27.31
CA TYR A 227 6.53 -18.66 26.13
C TYR A 227 7.95 -19.04 26.53
N ASN A 228 8.26 -20.34 26.43
CA ASN A 228 9.52 -20.88 26.92
C ASN A 228 10.68 -20.76 25.91
N GLU A 229 10.43 -20.41 24.65
CA GLU A 229 11.51 -20.24 23.67
C GLU A 229 12.11 -18.82 23.65
N GLN A 230 11.43 -17.83 24.26
CA GLN A 230 11.91 -16.46 24.37
C GLN A 230 11.54 -15.86 25.73
N ASP A 231 12.40 -16.07 26.73
CA ASP A 231 12.20 -15.58 28.11
C ASP A 231 11.96 -14.07 28.21
N SER A 232 12.46 -13.27 27.25
CA SER A 232 12.28 -11.81 27.25
C SER A 232 10.84 -11.36 27.01
N VAL A 233 10.02 -12.16 26.31
CA VAL A 233 8.59 -11.86 26.10
C VAL A 233 7.68 -12.57 27.10
N LYS A 234 8.21 -13.49 27.89
CA LYS A 234 7.48 -14.10 29.01
C LYS A 234 7.17 -13.04 30.08
N GLY A 235 5.95 -13.05 30.59
CA GLY A 235 5.52 -12.16 31.66
C GLY A 235 4.14 -11.53 31.48
N TRP A 236 3.85 -10.54 32.33
CA TRP A 236 2.55 -9.87 32.42
C TRP A 236 2.48 -8.63 31.52
N TYR A 237 1.34 -8.43 30.85
CA TYR A 237 1.08 -7.29 29.98
C TYR A 237 -0.31 -6.73 30.23
N LYS A 238 -0.42 -5.42 30.39
CA LYS A 238 -1.70 -4.74 30.52
C LYS A 238 -2.10 -3.99 29.25
N LYS A 239 -3.41 -3.91 29.04
CA LYS A 239 -4.01 -3.17 27.94
C LYS A 239 -3.60 -1.69 28.02
N ASN A 240 -3.22 -1.11 26.89
CA ASN A 240 -2.92 0.32 26.82
C ASN A 240 -4.23 1.13 26.89
N LYS A 241 -4.18 2.37 27.38
CA LYS A 241 -5.35 3.27 27.35
C LYS A 241 -5.74 3.65 25.92
N ASP A 242 -4.79 3.56 24.99
CA ASP A 242 -4.99 3.78 23.57
C ASP A 242 -4.93 2.43 22.83
N ASP A 243 -6.07 2.01 22.27
CA ASP A 243 -6.26 0.68 21.67
C ASP A 243 -5.38 0.43 20.42
N ILE A 244 -4.79 1.46 19.82
CA ILE A 244 -3.87 1.31 18.68
C ILE A 244 -2.42 1.06 19.11
N LYS A 245 -2.09 1.25 20.39
CA LYS A 245 -0.73 1.10 20.91
C LYS A 245 -0.47 -0.30 21.43
N PRO A 246 0.79 -0.75 21.42
CA PRO A 246 1.18 -2.01 22.04
C PRO A 246 0.80 -2.10 23.52
N TRP A 247 0.49 -3.32 23.94
CA TRP A 247 0.26 -3.67 25.33
C TRP A 247 1.55 -3.50 26.14
N ILE A 248 1.42 -3.02 27.37
CA ILE A 248 2.54 -2.56 28.20
C ILE A 248 2.96 -3.70 29.13
N LYS A 249 4.24 -4.07 29.11
CA LYS A 249 4.79 -5.06 30.05
C LYS A 249 4.75 -4.51 31.48
N VAL A 250 4.23 -5.28 32.42
CA VAL A 250 4.07 -4.93 33.84
C VAL A 250 4.54 -6.07 34.74
N LEU A 251 4.55 -5.86 36.06
CA LEU A 251 4.85 -6.88 37.07
C LEU A 251 6.18 -7.62 36.79
N ASN A 252 7.25 -6.87 36.51
CA ASN A 252 8.55 -7.43 36.09
C ASN A 252 9.15 -8.42 37.11
N ASP A 253 8.89 -8.20 38.39
CA ASP A 253 9.27 -9.07 39.50
C ASP A 253 8.47 -10.39 39.55
N LEU A 254 7.31 -10.45 38.90
CA LEU A 254 6.49 -11.66 38.73
C LEU A 254 6.60 -12.26 37.32
N SER A 255 7.54 -11.79 36.49
CA SER A 255 7.67 -12.18 35.07
C SER A 255 7.86 -13.68 34.83
N THR A 256 8.38 -14.43 35.81
CA THR A 256 8.58 -15.89 35.72
C THR A 256 7.46 -16.71 36.37
N LYS A 257 6.50 -16.06 37.02
CA LYS A 257 5.41 -16.68 37.77
C LYS A 257 4.15 -16.69 36.92
N THR A 258 3.74 -17.88 36.49
CA THR A 258 2.46 -18.09 35.83
C THR A 258 1.32 -17.85 36.83
N PRO A 259 0.12 -17.44 36.37
CA PRO A 259 -1.02 -17.15 37.26
C PRO A 259 -1.40 -18.28 38.22
N ASP A 260 -1.33 -19.53 37.77
CA ASP A 260 -1.61 -20.74 38.58
C ASP A 260 -0.57 -21.02 39.68
N ASN A 261 0.59 -20.37 39.60
CA ASN A 261 1.67 -20.45 40.59
C ASN A 261 1.70 -19.28 41.56
N ILE A 262 0.86 -18.25 41.37
CA ILE A 262 0.60 -17.22 42.36
C ILE A 262 -0.45 -17.80 43.30
N LYS A 263 0.02 -18.24 44.48
CA LYS A 263 -0.80 -18.91 45.49
C LYS A 263 -0.77 -18.10 46.77
N ASP A 264 -1.88 -18.20 47.50
CA ASP A 264 -2.08 -17.59 48.80
C ASP A 264 -2.13 -16.06 48.78
N CYS A 265 -2.54 -15.51 49.92
CA CYS A 265 -2.54 -14.08 50.14
C CYS A 265 -1.12 -13.59 50.43
N ASN A 266 -0.47 -12.91 49.49
CA ASN A 266 0.87 -12.35 49.69
C ASN A 266 1.11 -11.10 48.84
N ASP A 267 2.32 -10.54 48.92
CA ASP A 267 2.72 -9.36 48.12
C ASP A 267 2.60 -9.57 46.61
N GLU A 268 2.74 -10.81 46.12
CA GLU A 268 2.61 -11.16 44.70
C GLU A 268 1.14 -11.04 44.25
N PHE A 269 0.20 -11.54 45.06
CA PHE A 269 -1.24 -11.39 44.83
C PHE A 269 -1.68 -9.92 44.82
N ASN A 270 -1.21 -9.12 45.79
CA ASN A 270 -1.57 -7.71 45.89
C ASN A 270 -1.07 -6.85 44.72
N LYS A 271 0.08 -7.21 44.13
CA LYS A 271 0.57 -6.56 42.91
C LYS A 271 -0.36 -6.80 41.73
N LEU A 272 -0.90 -8.02 41.59
CA LEU A 272 -1.88 -8.33 40.56
C LEU A 272 -3.18 -7.53 40.75
N VAL A 273 -3.67 -7.44 42.00
CA VAL A 273 -4.85 -6.64 42.35
C VAL A 273 -4.64 -5.16 41.99
N THR A 274 -3.44 -4.61 42.24
CA THR A 274 -3.10 -3.22 41.94
C THR A 274 -3.23 -2.93 40.44
N GLU A 275 -2.69 -3.80 39.58
CA GLU A 275 -2.79 -3.61 38.13
C GLU A 275 -4.23 -3.75 37.61
N LEU A 276 -5.05 -4.60 38.22
CA LEU A 276 -6.45 -4.76 37.83
C LEU A 276 -7.31 -3.57 38.29
N LYS A 277 -7.00 -2.95 39.44
CA LYS A 277 -7.69 -1.74 39.92
C LYS A 277 -7.59 -0.58 38.92
N ASP A 278 -6.50 -0.47 38.16
CA ASP A 278 -6.35 0.54 37.09
C ASP A 278 -7.45 0.47 36.02
N PHE A 279 -8.10 -0.69 35.87
CA PHE A 279 -9.18 -0.94 34.91
C PHE A 279 -10.57 -1.02 35.56
N ASN A 280 -10.71 -0.47 36.78
CA ASN A 280 -11.94 -0.53 37.58
C ASN A 280 -12.42 -1.95 37.95
N CYS A 281 -11.53 -2.95 37.95
CA CYS A 281 -11.86 -4.27 38.50
C CYS A 281 -12.02 -4.20 40.03
N THR A 282 -13.09 -4.80 40.57
CA THR A 282 -13.38 -4.81 42.01
C THR A 282 -12.72 -6.00 42.73
N TYR A 283 -11.41 -5.91 42.99
CA TYR A 283 -10.67 -6.85 43.84
C TYR A 283 -9.99 -6.12 45.01
N ASN A 284 -9.96 -6.77 46.19
CA ASN A 284 -9.38 -6.19 47.41
C ASN A 284 -7.99 -6.76 47.68
N ASP A 285 -7.12 -5.93 48.26
CA ASP A 285 -5.82 -6.38 48.75
C ASP A 285 -6.03 -7.30 49.96
N CYS A 286 -5.06 -8.16 50.20
CA CYS A 286 -5.03 -9.10 51.30
C CYS A 286 -3.75 -8.86 52.15
N VAL A 287 -3.69 -9.31 53.41
CA VAL A 287 -2.61 -8.95 54.35
C VAL A 287 -1.90 -10.20 54.87
N ASP A 288 -0.59 -10.36 54.61
CA ASP A 288 0.20 -11.46 55.23
C ASP A 288 1.69 -11.10 55.52
N ALA A 289 2.30 -11.76 56.52
CA ALA A 289 3.45 -11.27 57.32
C ALA A 289 4.80 -12.04 57.18
N THR A 290 5.85 -11.32 56.71
CA THR A 290 7.32 -11.33 57.03
C THR A 290 8.28 -12.55 56.91
N ASN A 291 9.32 -12.36 56.05
CA ASN A 291 10.83 -12.33 56.21
C ASN A 291 11.81 -13.52 56.45
N GLN A 292 13.04 -13.29 55.89
CA GLN A 292 14.27 -14.09 55.59
C GLN A 292 15.30 -14.31 56.75
N GLN A 293 16.34 -15.18 56.56
CA GLN A 293 17.81 -14.91 56.85
C GLN A 293 18.81 -16.10 56.60
N ALA A 294 20.13 -15.80 56.58
CA ALA A 294 21.30 -16.59 56.08
C ALA A 294 22.55 -16.64 57.04
N LEU A 295 23.72 -17.17 56.56
CA LEU A 295 25.17 -17.16 57.03
C LEU A 295 25.70 -18.37 57.89
N VAL A 296 26.97 -18.85 57.97
CA VAL A 296 28.37 -18.54 57.47
C VAL A 296 29.39 -19.71 57.74
N THR A 297 30.60 -19.63 57.14
CA THR A 297 31.82 -20.53 57.13
C THR A 297 33.05 -20.05 57.98
N THR A 298 34.13 -20.87 58.10
CA THR A 298 35.42 -20.61 58.82
C THR A 298 36.71 -20.88 57.98
N GLN A 299 37.91 -20.37 58.40
CA GLN A 299 39.14 -20.08 57.62
C GLN A 299 40.48 -20.64 58.20
N SER A 300 41.55 -20.80 57.38
CA SER A 300 42.99 -20.87 57.79
C SER A 300 44.01 -20.30 56.75
N ASP A 301 45.12 -19.72 57.28
CA ASP A 301 46.50 -19.34 56.77
C ASP A 301 46.73 -18.23 55.68
N PRO A 302 47.71 -17.28 55.82
CA PRO A 302 47.65 -15.96 55.17
C PRO A 302 48.57 -15.79 53.94
N GLY A 303 48.05 -16.05 52.73
CA GLY A 303 48.59 -15.40 51.53
C GLY A 303 48.20 -13.90 51.46
N VAL A 304 48.57 -13.22 50.37
CA VAL A 304 48.23 -11.80 50.15
C VAL A 304 46.81 -11.64 49.63
N THR A 305 46.09 -10.68 50.17
CA THR A 305 44.74 -10.31 49.73
C THR A 305 44.79 -9.07 48.82
N ILE A 306 44.31 -9.19 47.58
CA ILE A 306 44.22 -8.07 46.64
C ILE A 306 42.83 -7.45 46.72
N GLU A 307 42.73 -6.14 46.97
CA GLU A 307 41.47 -5.42 47.12
C GLU A 307 41.21 -4.54 45.90
N LEU A 308 40.24 -4.91 45.05
CA LEU A 308 39.99 -4.17 43.80
C LEU A 308 39.43 -2.77 44.02
N LYS A 309 38.80 -2.51 45.18
CA LYS A 309 38.35 -1.17 45.59
C LYS A 309 39.49 -0.16 45.72
N GLN A 310 40.73 -0.62 45.93
CA GLN A 310 41.90 0.24 46.12
C GLN A 310 42.43 0.68 44.75
N LYS A 311 42.03 1.88 44.31
CA LYS A 311 42.41 2.43 43.00
C LYS A 311 42.81 3.91 43.08
N PRO A 312 43.77 4.36 42.25
CA PRO A 312 44.10 5.79 42.16
C PRO A 312 42.89 6.64 41.74
N SER A 313 42.66 7.74 42.46
CA SER A 313 41.69 8.77 42.10
C SER A 313 42.36 9.87 41.25
N GLY A 314 41.65 10.43 40.25
CA GLY A 314 42.15 11.49 39.35
C GLY A 314 42.11 11.12 37.87
N ALA A 315 42.47 12.01 36.95
CA ALA A 315 42.40 11.79 35.48
C ALA A 315 43.76 11.46 34.81
N GLU A 316 44.86 11.52 35.57
CA GLU A 316 46.23 11.35 35.03
C GLU A 316 46.60 9.91 34.67
N HIS A 317 47.11 9.71 33.46
CA HIS A 317 47.62 8.42 33.03
C HIS A 317 48.87 8.09 33.87
N SER A 318 48.97 6.85 34.41
CA SER A 318 50.03 6.42 35.34
C SER A 318 49.89 6.86 36.81
N ALA A 319 48.70 7.32 37.24
CA ALA A 319 48.42 7.56 38.65
C ALA A 319 48.70 6.29 39.50
N THR A 320 49.31 6.49 40.67
CA THR A 320 49.77 5.40 41.55
C THR A 320 49.26 5.61 42.98
N ILE A 321 48.80 4.54 43.63
CA ILE A 321 48.52 4.53 45.08
C ILE A 321 49.17 3.33 45.75
N GLU A 322 49.23 3.37 47.07
CA GLU A 322 49.74 2.27 47.89
C GLU A 322 48.78 1.97 49.05
N TYR A 323 48.55 0.70 49.34
CA TYR A 323 47.75 0.24 50.48
C TYR A 323 48.40 -0.98 51.15
N LYS A 324 47.92 -1.34 52.35
CA LYS A 324 48.37 -2.55 53.06
C LYS A 324 47.31 -3.63 52.97
N ASP A 325 47.73 -4.87 52.67
CA ASP A 325 46.79 -5.99 52.58
C ASP A 325 46.15 -6.30 53.96
N PRO A 326 44.84 -6.61 54.03
CA PRO A 326 44.11 -6.83 55.29
C PRO A 326 44.60 -8.02 56.13
N THR A 327 45.34 -8.95 55.53
CA THR A 327 45.61 -10.28 56.10
C THR A 327 47.07 -10.49 56.51
N GLY A 328 47.99 -9.68 56.00
CA GLY A 328 49.44 -9.86 56.16
C GLY A 328 50.23 -8.56 56.22
N ASN A 329 49.58 -7.39 56.21
CA ASN A 329 50.23 -6.07 56.30
C ASN A 329 51.29 -5.79 55.21
N LYS A 330 51.29 -6.52 54.09
CA LYS A 330 52.21 -6.28 52.98
C LYS A 330 51.75 -5.07 52.18
N LYS A 331 52.73 -4.28 51.74
CA LYS A 331 52.50 -3.07 50.93
C LYS A 331 52.21 -3.46 49.48
N ILE A 332 51.08 -3.01 48.95
CA ILE A 332 50.63 -3.22 47.57
C ILE A 332 50.61 -1.87 46.84
N THR A 333 51.25 -1.81 45.68
CA THR A 333 51.24 -0.65 44.77
C THR A 333 50.24 -0.90 43.65
N VAL A 334 49.38 0.09 43.36
CA VAL A 334 48.40 0.04 42.28
C VAL A 334 48.68 1.12 41.26
N ILE A 335 48.89 0.74 40.00
CA ILE A 335 49.19 1.67 38.90
C ILE A 335 48.07 1.63 37.87
N ARG A 336 47.60 2.79 37.43
CA ARG A 336 46.59 2.90 36.36
C ARG A 336 47.22 3.14 34.98
N TYR A 337 46.83 2.33 34.01
CA TYR A 337 47.17 2.47 32.59
C TYR A 337 45.92 2.63 31.72
N PRO A 338 46.02 3.30 30.54
CA PRO A 338 44.99 3.20 29.51
C PRO A 338 44.87 1.73 29.08
N GLY A 339 43.63 1.26 28.92
CA GLY A 339 43.34 -0.09 28.45
C GLY A 339 43.74 -0.28 26.98
N PRO A 340 43.93 -1.52 26.52
CA PRO A 340 44.32 -1.81 25.14
C PRO A 340 43.16 -1.62 24.14
N PRO A 341 43.41 -1.00 22.96
CA PRO A 341 44.58 -0.23 22.58
C PRO A 341 44.60 1.14 23.27
N GLN A 342 45.78 1.75 23.31
CA GLN A 342 45.98 3.09 23.85
C GLN A 342 45.01 4.10 23.20
N GLY A 343 44.16 4.74 24.00
CA GLY A 343 43.09 5.62 23.54
C GLY A 343 41.67 5.00 23.54
N SER A 344 41.53 3.74 23.95
CA SER A 344 40.23 3.07 24.13
C SER A 344 39.43 3.59 25.35
N ASP A 345 38.18 3.13 25.47
CA ASP A 345 37.29 3.45 26.60
C ASP A 345 37.53 2.56 27.84
N PHE A 346 38.67 1.88 27.91
CA PHE A 346 39.00 0.94 28.97
C PHE A 346 40.19 1.42 29.80
N LEU A 347 40.25 0.97 31.05
CA LEU A 347 41.34 1.25 31.98
C LEU A 347 41.88 -0.07 32.56
N LYS A 348 43.20 -0.16 32.71
CA LYS A 348 43.90 -1.28 33.35
C LYS A 348 44.49 -0.82 34.68
N PHE A 349 44.22 -1.55 35.76
CA PHE A 349 44.81 -1.32 37.10
C PHE A 349 45.68 -2.50 37.48
N ILE A 350 46.95 -2.25 37.79
CA ILE A 350 47.93 -3.31 38.09
C ILE A 350 48.30 -3.25 39.56
N HIS A 351 48.00 -4.31 40.31
CA HIS A 351 48.33 -4.48 41.71
C HIS A 351 49.61 -5.32 41.85
N THR A 352 50.64 -4.76 42.50
CA THR A 352 51.93 -5.42 42.73
C THR A 352 52.46 -5.19 44.15
N PRO A 353 52.85 -6.24 44.90
CA PRO A 353 53.53 -6.07 46.17
C PRO A 353 55.03 -5.81 45.96
N ASN A 354 55.43 -4.55 45.87
CA ASN A 354 56.84 -4.10 45.80
C ASN A 354 57.70 -4.80 44.70
N GLY A 355 57.08 -5.26 43.60
CA GLY A 355 57.78 -5.94 42.50
C GLY A 355 58.27 -7.37 42.81
N GLN A 356 57.87 -7.97 43.94
CA GLN A 356 58.21 -9.35 44.32
C GLN A 356 57.05 -10.30 44.04
N SER A 357 57.35 -11.56 43.72
CA SER A 357 56.32 -12.58 43.58
C SER A 357 55.75 -13.00 44.93
N PHE A 358 54.48 -13.42 44.94
CA PHE A 358 53.75 -13.70 46.17
C PHE A 358 52.71 -14.82 45.99
N LYS A 359 52.33 -15.45 47.10
CA LYS A 359 51.19 -16.36 47.18
C LYS A 359 49.90 -15.54 47.31
N LEU A 360 49.02 -15.61 46.31
CA LEU A 360 47.71 -14.97 46.31
C LEU A 360 46.73 -15.77 47.19
N LYS A 361 46.22 -15.15 48.25
CA LYS A 361 45.20 -15.75 49.13
C LYS A 361 43.82 -15.65 48.51
N GLU A 362 43.44 -14.42 48.18
CA GLU A 362 42.16 -14.09 47.59
C GLU A 362 42.22 -12.74 46.88
N VAL A 363 41.30 -12.54 45.94
CA VAL A 363 40.98 -11.23 45.39
C VAL A 363 39.62 -10.83 45.97
N GLN A 364 39.49 -9.60 46.43
CA GLN A 364 38.23 -9.03 46.91
C GLN A 364 37.72 -8.01 45.90
N ASP A 365 36.43 -8.10 45.56
CA ASP A 365 35.78 -7.18 44.63
C ASP A 365 35.68 -5.74 45.18
N ASP A 366 35.03 -4.87 44.42
CA ASP A 366 34.83 -3.47 44.78
C ASP A 366 34.00 -3.25 46.06
N LEU A 367 33.25 -4.27 46.50
CA LEU A 367 32.48 -4.27 47.74
C LEU A 367 33.23 -4.96 48.90
N GLY A 368 34.48 -5.40 48.66
CA GLY A 368 35.27 -6.15 49.63
C GLY A 368 34.86 -7.62 49.77
N LYS A 369 34.05 -8.15 48.85
CA LYS A 369 33.63 -9.56 48.86
C LYS A 369 34.66 -10.42 48.14
N ARG A 370 35.00 -11.57 48.70
CA ARG A 370 35.90 -12.56 48.10
C ARG A 370 35.40 -13.00 46.71
N ILE A 371 36.33 -13.03 45.76
CA ILE A 371 36.20 -13.59 44.41
C ILE A 371 36.78 -15.00 44.42
N ASP A 372 35.96 -15.99 44.09
CA ASP A 372 36.39 -17.39 43.98
C ASP A 372 37.03 -17.65 42.60
N GLY A 373 38.13 -18.39 42.57
CA GLY A 373 38.82 -18.80 41.34
C GLY A 373 40.26 -18.31 41.20
N PRO A 374 40.53 -16.98 41.22
CA PRO A 374 41.88 -16.44 41.12
C PRO A 374 42.78 -16.94 42.25
N THR A 375 43.77 -17.76 41.90
CA THR A 375 44.75 -18.32 42.84
C THR A 375 46.11 -18.38 42.17
N GLY A 376 47.16 -18.40 42.96
CA GLY A 376 48.53 -18.53 42.46
C GLY A 376 49.54 -18.55 43.60
N ASN A 377 50.62 -19.29 43.42
CA ASN A 377 51.64 -19.46 44.45
C ASN A 377 52.86 -18.55 44.24
N ASN A 378 53.07 -18.09 43.00
CA ASN A 378 54.19 -17.23 42.62
C ASN A 378 53.73 -16.06 41.71
N VAL A 379 52.63 -15.42 42.11
CA VAL A 379 52.00 -14.30 41.40
C VAL A 379 52.92 -13.09 41.40
N SER A 380 53.21 -12.51 40.24
CA SER A 380 53.99 -11.27 40.10
C SER A 380 53.10 -10.03 40.03
N SER A 381 51.91 -10.15 39.43
CA SER A 381 50.93 -9.06 39.36
C SER A 381 49.50 -9.57 39.25
N VAL A 382 48.55 -8.75 39.74
CA VAL A 382 47.12 -8.90 39.49
C VAL A 382 46.64 -7.65 38.75
N SER A 383 46.23 -7.82 37.50
CA SER A 383 45.72 -6.73 36.67
C SER A 383 44.20 -6.82 36.54
N VAL A 384 43.50 -5.69 36.59
CA VAL A 384 42.05 -5.64 36.40
C VAL A 384 41.67 -4.59 35.37
N TYR A 385 40.78 -4.98 34.46
CA TYR A 385 40.28 -4.14 33.38
C TYR A 385 38.87 -3.65 33.71
N TYR A 386 38.66 -2.33 33.57
CA TYR A 386 37.36 -1.67 33.76
C TYR A 386 36.98 -0.85 32.54
N TRP A 387 35.69 -0.60 32.39
CA TRP A 387 35.20 0.45 31.51
C TRP A 387 35.40 1.81 32.17
N LYS A 388 35.89 2.81 31.43
CA LYS A 388 36.29 4.11 32.00
C LYS A 388 35.14 4.87 32.65
N HIS A 389 33.91 4.58 32.25
CA HIS A 389 32.69 5.23 32.75
C HIS A 389 32.07 4.50 33.96
N GLU A 390 32.62 3.34 34.36
CA GLU A 390 32.14 2.55 35.50
C GLU A 390 33.31 1.80 36.13
N THR A 391 34.13 2.51 36.91
CA THR A 391 35.34 1.96 37.55
C THR A 391 35.15 1.56 39.01
N ASN A 392 34.04 1.94 39.63
CA ASN A 392 33.74 1.67 41.05
C ASN A 392 32.97 0.36 41.28
N LYS A 393 32.59 -0.32 40.20
CA LYS A 393 31.94 -1.65 40.22
C LYS A 393 32.16 -2.32 38.86
N ASN A 394 31.77 -3.59 38.75
CA ASN A 394 31.78 -4.36 37.50
C ASN A 394 33.14 -4.44 36.78
N PRO A 395 34.18 -5.02 37.42
CA PRO A 395 35.41 -5.38 36.73
C PRO A 395 35.12 -6.33 35.55
N LEU A 396 35.68 -6.03 34.38
CA LEU A 396 35.44 -6.79 33.15
C LEU A 396 36.27 -8.07 33.09
N LEU A 397 37.56 -7.94 33.44
CA LEU A 397 38.53 -9.02 33.33
C LEU A 397 39.59 -8.87 34.44
N ILE A 398 39.92 -9.98 35.10
CA ILE A 398 41.04 -10.09 36.03
C ILE A 398 42.11 -10.95 35.35
N GLU A 399 43.33 -10.45 35.30
CA GLU A 399 44.52 -11.11 34.74
C GLU A 399 45.49 -11.38 35.91
N ILE A 400 45.80 -12.66 36.14
CA ILE A 400 46.78 -13.12 37.12
C ILE A 400 48.02 -13.54 36.37
N GLN A 401 49.16 -12.93 36.70
CA GLN A 401 50.46 -13.33 36.19
C GLN A 401 51.19 -14.16 37.26
N ASP A 402 51.33 -15.47 37.06
CA ASP A 402 52.08 -16.39 37.94
C ASP A 402 53.35 -16.88 37.21
N GLY A 403 54.48 -16.22 37.50
CA GLY A 403 55.71 -16.35 36.72
C GLY A 403 55.52 -15.94 35.25
N SER A 404 55.70 -16.88 34.32
CA SER A 404 55.48 -16.68 32.87
C SER A 404 54.07 -17.05 32.41
N LYS A 405 53.24 -17.60 33.30
CA LYS A 405 51.86 -18.03 32.98
C LYS A 405 50.88 -16.91 33.28
N TYR A 406 49.88 -16.78 32.42
CA TYR A 406 48.76 -15.88 32.60
C TYR A 406 47.47 -16.67 32.75
N SER A 407 46.62 -16.27 33.69
CA SER A 407 45.28 -16.80 33.87
C SER A 407 44.28 -15.64 33.92
N TYR A 408 43.13 -15.81 33.28
CA TYR A 408 42.14 -14.75 33.18
C TYR A 408 40.83 -15.20 33.80
N TYR A 409 40.14 -14.26 34.45
CA TYR A 409 38.87 -14.52 35.09
C TYR A 409 37.89 -13.42 34.73
N THR A 410 36.67 -13.80 34.38
CA THR A 410 35.56 -12.88 34.09
C THR A 410 34.32 -13.28 34.89
N LYS A 411 33.38 -12.35 35.05
CA LYS A 411 32.15 -12.57 35.78
C LYS A 411 31.01 -12.87 34.81
N ARG A 412 30.50 -14.11 34.82
CA ARG A 412 29.30 -14.52 34.06
C ARG A 412 28.27 -15.12 35.00
N ASN A 413 26.99 -14.75 34.84
CA ASN A 413 25.87 -15.23 35.67
C ASN A 413 26.15 -15.07 37.18
N GLY A 414 26.76 -13.95 37.58
CA GLY A 414 27.10 -13.66 38.97
C GLY A 414 28.29 -14.44 39.55
N LYS A 415 28.89 -15.36 38.79
CA LYS A 415 30.03 -16.17 39.22
C LYS A 415 31.30 -15.82 38.43
N TRP A 416 32.43 -15.90 39.09
CA TRP A 416 33.73 -15.75 38.45
C TRP A 416 34.18 -17.08 37.85
N ILE A 417 34.55 -17.06 36.58
CA ILE A 417 34.98 -18.24 35.83
C ILE A 417 36.27 -17.94 35.06
N SER A 418 37.04 -18.99 34.74
CA SER A 418 38.22 -18.85 33.88
C SER A 418 37.81 -18.37 32.48
N HIS A 419 38.55 -17.41 31.94
CA HIS A 419 38.37 -16.86 30.60
C HIS A 419 39.60 -17.18 29.75
N ASN A 420 39.39 -17.55 28.49
CA ASN A 420 40.48 -17.81 27.55
C ASN A 420 40.62 -16.59 26.63
N ILE A 421 41.83 -16.04 26.51
CA ILE A 421 42.12 -14.96 25.56
C ILE A 421 43.07 -15.44 24.46
N SER A 422 42.94 -14.87 23.26
CA SER A 422 43.71 -15.32 22.08
C SER A 422 45.23 -15.05 22.20
N LYS A 423 45.65 -14.05 22.99
CA LYS A 423 47.05 -13.67 23.19
C LYS A 423 47.36 -13.40 24.67
N PRO A 424 48.06 -14.30 25.37
CA PRO A 424 48.45 -14.09 26.76
C PRO A 424 49.23 -12.78 26.95
N GLY A 425 48.82 -11.97 27.92
CA GLY A 425 49.45 -10.72 28.34
C GLY A 425 48.85 -9.46 27.70
N SER A 426 47.88 -9.60 26.79
CA SER A 426 47.28 -8.45 26.07
C SER A 426 45.86 -8.77 25.57
N PRO A 427 44.81 -8.53 26.38
CA PRO A 427 43.43 -8.61 25.88
C PRO A 427 43.21 -7.58 24.76
N THR A 428 42.39 -7.93 23.78
CA THR A 428 42.09 -7.04 22.64
C THR A 428 40.94 -6.07 22.97
N GLN A 429 40.77 -5.01 22.17
CA GLN A 429 39.63 -4.11 22.31
C GLN A 429 38.30 -4.85 22.16
N ALA A 430 38.18 -5.68 21.12
CA ALA A 430 36.98 -6.47 20.84
C ALA A 430 36.63 -7.37 22.03
N GLU A 431 37.63 -7.92 22.71
CA GLU A 431 37.42 -8.77 23.89
C GLU A 431 36.93 -7.97 25.10
N LEU A 432 37.41 -6.75 25.30
CA LEU A 432 36.89 -5.87 26.34
C LEU A 432 35.50 -5.31 26.00
N GLU A 433 35.21 -5.03 24.72
CA GLU A 433 33.88 -4.63 24.24
C GLU A 433 32.85 -5.76 24.42
N LEU A 434 33.24 -6.99 24.10
CA LEU A 434 32.49 -8.23 24.36
C LEU A 434 32.12 -8.35 25.84
N LEU A 435 33.10 -8.23 26.74
CA LEU A 435 32.87 -8.31 28.18
C LEU A 435 32.07 -7.12 28.72
N ASN A 436 32.28 -5.92 28.19
CA ASN A 436 31.52 -4.73 28.58
C ASN A 436 30.06 -4.82 28.15
N CYS A 437 29.81 -5.42 26.99
CA CYS A 437 28.46 -5.78 26.59
C CYS A 437 27.85 -6.78 27.56
N GLU A 438 28.51 -7.92 27.85
CA GLU A 438 28.00 -8.95 28.78
C GLU A 438 27.70 -8.40 30.19
N ILE A 439 28.62 -7.62 30.75
CA ILE A 439 28.64 -7.27 32.17
C ILE A 439 27.95 -5.93 32.46
N ASN A 440 28.08 -4.93 31.58
CA ASN A 440 27.60 -3.56 31.82
C ASN A 440 26.42 -3.14 30.93
N ASP A 441 25.91 -4.05 30.10
CA ASP A 441 24.85 -3.80 29.11
C ASP A 441 25.22 -2.66 28.13
N VAL A 442 26.51 -2.55 27.81
CA VAL A 442 27.03 -1.51 26.90
C VAL A 442 27.08 -2.04 25.47
N VAL A 443 26.30 -1.43 24.58
CA VAL A 443 26.20 -1.82 23.17
C VAL A 443 26.78 -0.75 22.25
N GLN A 444 27.05 -1.15 21.01
CA GLN A 444 27.30 -0.25 19.88
C GLN A 444 26.11 -0.36 18.93
N ILE A 445 25.55 0.75 18.45
CA ILE A 445 24.39 0.72 17.54
C ILE A 445 24.85 0.90 16.10
N ASP A 446 24.76 -0.16 15.29
CA ASP A 446 24.97 -0.09 13.84
C ASP A 446 23.67 0.34 13.16
N VAL A 447 23.65 1.58 12.69
CA VAL A 447 22.46 2.21 12.09
C VAL A 447 22.18 1.74 10.66
N THR A 448 23.02 0.86 10.10
CA THR A 448 22.79 0.23 8.78
C THR A 448 22.08 -1.12 8.88
N LYS A 449 21.90 -1.65 10.11
CA LYS A 449 21.19 -2.91 10.35
C LYS A 449 19.70 -2.71 10.19
N VAL A 450 19.09 -3.63 9.45
CA VAL A 450 17.66 -3.62 9.10
C VAL A 450 16.92 -4.87 9.63
N GLY A 451 17.58 -5.67 10.45
CA GLY A 451 17.05 -6.91 10.99
C GLY A 451 18.11 -7.74 11.71
N GLY A 452 17.64 -8.72 12.47
CA GLY A 452 18.48 -9.65 13.23
C GLY A 452 18.90 -9.09 14.60
N GLU A 453 19.75 -9.85 15.27
CA GLU A 453 20.21 -9.52 16.62
C GLU A 453 21.74 -9.34 16.66
N TYR A 454 22.22 -8.42 17.50
CA TYR A 454 23.65 -8.12 17.65
C TYR A 454 24.00 -7.47 19.00
N CYS A 455 25.28 -7.19 19.23
CA CYS A 455 25.80 -6.58 20.47
C CYS A 455 26.88 -5.52 20.20
N HIS A 456 27.87 -5.88 19.37
CA HIS A 456 29.05 -5.08 19.02
C HIS A 456 29.55 -5.49 17.62
N MET A 457 30.62 -4.87 17.13
CA MET A 457 31.24 -5.21 15.84
C MET A 457 32.57 -5.96 16.00
N GLY A 458 32.78 -7.06 15.25
CA GLY A 458 34.07 -7.75 15.19
C GLY A 458 34.10 -9.05 14.36
N ASP A 459 35.29 -9.41 13.84
CA ASP A 459 35.58 -10.57 12.96
C ASP A 459 35.69 -11.93 13.70
N VAL A 460 35.35 -11.98 14.98
CA VAL A 460 35.15 -13.25 15.65
C VAL A 460 33.70 -13.62 15.34
N GLU A 461 33.47 -14.74 14.67
CA GLU A 461 32.14 -15.38 14.64
C GLU A 461 31.50 -15.14 16.00
N ASP A 462 30.42 -14.37 15.98
CA ASP A 462 29.89 -13.65 17.13
C ASP A 462 29.29 -14.68 18.11
N ASN A 463 30.18 -15.38 18.83
CA ASN A 463 29.96 -16.58 19.63
C ASN A 463 29.36 -16.23 21.00
N HIS A 464 28.57 -15.17 21.03
CA HIS A 464 27.69 -14.85 22.14
C HIS A 464 26.40 -15.65 22.00
N ASP A 465 26.08 -16.43 23.03
CA ASP A 465 24.81 -17.14 23.14
C ASP A 465 23.61 -16.17 23.25
N VAL A 466 23.83 -14.94 23.72
CA VAL A 466 22.77 -13.94 23.94
C VAL A 466 23.13 -12.60 23.30
N LYS A 467 22.35 -12.20 22.30
CA LYS A 467 22.43 -10.87 21.68
C LYS A 467 21.61 -9.86 22.47
N LYS A 468 22.06 -8.61 22.57
CA LYS A 468 21.46 -7.57 23.42
C LYS A 468 20.67 -6.51 22.65
N VAL A 469 20.84 -6.45 21.33
CA VAL A 469 20.08 -5.55 20.44
C VAL A 469 19.30 -6.41 19.46
N ASN A 470 17.99 -6.23 19.43
CA ASN A 470 17.10 -6.80 18.41
C ASN A 470 16.66 -5.69 17.45
N VAL A 471 16.70 -5.95 16.14
CA VAL A 471 16.29 -5.00 15.10
C VAL A 471 15.01 -5.46 14.42
N THR A 472 13.98 -4.61 14.50
CA THR A 472 12.67 -4.87 13.89
C THR A 472 12.21 -3.71 13.02
N ASP A 473 11.40 -4.00 11.99
CA ASP A 473 10.73 -2.96 11.20
C ASP A 473 9.63 -2.32 12.04
N VAL A 474 9.57 -0.98 12.05
CA VAL A 474 8.71 -0.18 12.96
C VAL A 474 7.38 0.19 12.33
N ALA A 475 7.33 0.29 11.00
CA ALA A 475 6.18 0.88 10.32
C ALA A 475 5.98 0.23 8.95
N CYS A 476 5.00 -0.67 8.88
CA CYS A 476 4.47 -1.12 7.60
C CYS A 476 3.51 -0.02 7.07
N ASN A 477 3.99 0.79 6.11
CA ASN A 477 3.22 1.66 5.20
C ASN A 477 3.02 3.15 5.55
N GLN A 478 3.29 3.63 6.77
CA GLN A 478 3.05 5.05 7.14
C GLN A 478 4.18 6.03 6.78
N LEU A 479 5.28 5.54 6.20
CA LEU A 479 6.50 6.31 5.91
C LEU A 479 6.75 6.55 4.42
N GLY A 480 5.80 6.23 3.54
CA GLY A 480 5.91 6.45 2.10
C GLY A 480 7.15 5.80 1.46
N MET A 481 8.10 6.62 0.99
CA MET A 481 9.36 6.17 0.39
C MET A 481 10.47 5.83 1.40
N TYR A 482 10.17 5.89 2.70
CA TYR A 482 11.12 5.61 3.78
C TYR A 482 10.75 4.33 4.54
N LYS A 483 11.74 3.77 5.24
CA LYS A 483 11.57 2.69 6.21
C LYS A 483 12.19 3.07 7.54
N ALA A 484 11.67 2.50 8.62
CA ALA A 484 12.21 2.70 9.95
C ALA A 484 12.51 1.36 10.61
N TYR A 485 13.66 1.28 11.28
CA TYR A 485 14.10 0.09 12.00
C TYR A 485 14.37 0.44 13.46
N SER A 486 13.72 -0.28 14.37
CA SER A 486 13.87 -0.11 15.81
C SER A 486 14.91 -1.09 16.32
N HIS A 487 15.91 -0.55 17.00
CA HIS A 487 16.93 -1.24 17.75
C HIS A 487 16.52 -1.23 19.22
N THR A 488 16.00 -2.35 19.69
CA THR A 488 15.49 -2.51 21.06
C THR A 488 16.40 -3.44 21.88
N PRO A 489 16.54 -3.19 23.18
CA PRO A 489 17.23 -4.09 24.08
C PRO A 489 16.50 -5.43 24.13
N SER A 490 17.25 -6.53 24.14
CA SER A 490 16.69 -7.87 24.37
C SER A 490 16.14 -8.03 25.79
N SER A 491 16.61 -7.20 26.74
CA SER A 491 16.09 -7.10 28.11
C SER A 491 16.36 -5.73 28.70
N GLY A 492 15.40 -5.18 29.47
CA GLY A 492 15.57 -3.93 30.21
C GLY A 492 15.90 -2.72 29.33
N VAL A 493 17.00 -2.05 29.65
CA VAL A 493 17.57 -0.89 28.93
C VAL A 493 19.05 -1.16 28.66
N PHE A 494 19.61 -0.60 27.59
CA PHE A 494 21.06 -0.67 27.32
C PHE A 494 21.73 0.70 27.44
N LYS A 495 23.08 0.68 27.54
CA LYS A 495 23.93 1.86 27.43
C LYS A 495 24.55 1.90 26.04
N ILE A 496 24.46 3.02 25.33
CA ILE A 496 25.12 3.18 24.03
C ILE A 496 26.49 3.81 24.22
N SER A 497 27.53 3.07 23.87
CA SER A 497 28.90 3.60 23.82
C SER A 497 29.15 4.43 22.56
N THR A 498 28.62 3.99 21.41
CA THR A 498 28.87 4.60 20.09
C THR A 498 27.83 4.15 19.05
N PHE A 499 27.56 5.01 18.07
CA PHE A 499 26.83 4.68 16.84
C PHE A 499 27.81 4.40 15.70
N THR A 500 27.49 3.45 14.81
CA THR A 500 28.32 3.10 13.66
C THR A 500 27.51 3.01 12.37
N GLY A 501 28.14 3.36 11.24
CA GLY A 501 27.60 3.16 9.88
C GLY A 501 28.23 1.94 9.23
N GLY A 502 27.87 0.74 9.66
CA GLY A 502 28.55 -0.50 9.25
C GLY A 502 29.97 -0.62 9.85
N ARG A 503 30.85 -1.42 9.20
CA ARG A 503 32.10 -1.93 9.82
C ARG A 503 33.19 -0.89 10.12
N THR A 504 33.17 0.30 9.51
CA THR A 504 34.34 1.20 9.52
C THR A 504 34.05 2.66 9.92
N GLN A 505 32.78 3.08 10.00
CA GLN A 505 32.42 4.48 10.25
C GLN A 505 31.85 4.68 11.66
N THR A 506 32.52 5.47 12.50
CA THR A 506 31.97 5.94 13.77
C THR A 506 31.11 7.18 13.56
N ILE A 507 29.86 7.13 14.03
CA ILE A 507 28.90 8.23 13.96
C ILE A 507 28.91 9.01 15.29
N LYS A 508 29.00 10.34 15.19
CA LYS A 508 28.89 11.26 16.33
C LYS A 508 27.60 12.06 16.21
N LEU A 509 26.66 11.83 17.12
CA LEU A 509 25.44 12.63 17.23
C LEU A 509 25.79 13.98 17.88
N GLY A 510 25.55 15.08 17.16
CA GLY A 510 25.83 16.44 17.64
C GLY A 510 25.06 16.78 18.92
N GLY A 511 25.69 17.51 19.84
CA GLY A 511 25.05 18.01 21.07
C GLY A 511 24.85 16.99 22.21
N THR A 512 25.24 15.72 22.01
CA THR A 512 25.06 14.68 23.04
C THR A 512 25.86 14.97 24.34
N PRO A 513 25.19 15.03 25.51
CA PRO A 513 25.85 15.25 26.79
C PRO A 513 26.58 13.97 27.23
N GLY A 514 27.89 13.92 26.99
CA GLY A 514 28.79 12.92 27.55
C GLY A 514 28.57 11.51 27.00
N LYS A 515 29.57 10.98 26.28
CA LYS A 515 29.63 9.52 26.05
C LYS A 515 29.77 8.85 27.43
N PRO A 516 28.99 7.80 27.77
CA PRO A 516 27.96 7.06 27.02
C PRO A 516 26.52 7.58 27.23
N ILE A 517 25.59 7.22 26.34
CA ILE A 517 24.15 7.46 26.55
C ILE A 517 23.58 6.31 27.39
N ASN A 518 23.10 6.61 28.60
CA ASN A 518 22.57 5.61 29.52
C ASN A 518 21.04 5.47 29.42
N ASN A 519 20.50 4.40 30.01
CA ASN A 519 19.05 4.15 30.13
C ASN A 519 18.31 4.31 28.80
N VAL A 520 18.82 3.67 27.73
CA VAL A 520 18.20 3.72 26.42
C VAL A 520 17.18 2.59 26.27
N ASN A 521 15.93 2.95 26.02
CA ASN A 521 14.83 2.01 25.78
C ASN A 521 14.81 1.49 24.34
N LYS A 522 15.13 2.35 23.37
CA LYS A 522 15.23 1.99 21.95
C LYS A 522 15.91 3.08 21.13
N VAL A 523 16.36 2.71 19.94
CA VAL A 523 16.78 3.63 18.88
C VAL A 523 15.97 3.33 17.63
N ILE A 524 15.42 4.33 16.96
CA ILE A 524 14.77 4.16 15.65
C ILE A 524 15.62 4.83 14.59
N VAL A 525 15.93 4.11 13.51
CA VAL A 525 16.70 4.59 12.38
C VAL A 525 15.84 4.62 11.13
N TYR A 526 15.78 5.78 10.47
CA TYR A 526 15.01 5.99 9.25
C TYR A 526 15.93 5.96 8.02
N LEU A 527 15.55 5.17 7.03
CA LEU A 527 16.31 4.88 5.81
C LEU A 527 15.46 5.15 4.56
N CYS A 528 16.12 5.51 3.46
CA CYS A 528 15.49 5.63 2.14
C CYS A 528 15.36 4.25 1.48
N ILE A 529 14.16 3.88 1.01
CA ILE A 529 13.92 2.60 0.32
C ILE A 529 14.74 2.49 -0.98
N SER A 530 14.89 3.60 -1.70
CA SER A 530 15.60 3.64 -2.98
C SER A 530 17.12 3.73 -2.84
N ASP A 531 17.65 3.69 -1.61
CA ASP A 531 19.09 3.76 -1.40
C ASP A 531 19.69 2.41 -0.98
N TYR A 532 20.35 1.76 -1.94
CA TYR A 532 21.04 0.49 -1.72
C TYR A 532 22.20 0.57 -0.73
N GLN A 533 22.78 1.76 -0.54
CA GLN A 533 23.85 1.98 0.43
C GLN A 533 23.34 2.07 1.87
N ARG A 534 22.01 2.13 2.06
CA ARG A 534 21.33 2.23 3.36
C ARG A 534 21.87 3.40 4.19
N ILE A 535 22.00 4.57 3.55
CA ILE A 535 22.46 5.76 4.25
C ILE A 535 21.37 6.18 5.27
N PRO A 536 21.67 6.19 6.57
CA PRO A 536 20.77 6.66 7.62
C PRO A 536 20.47 8.15 7.46
N LEU A 537 19.18 8.51 7.54
CA LEU A 537 18.70 9.88 7.33
C LEU A 537 18.29 10.57 8.63
N LEU A 538 17.57 9.86 9.49
CA LEU A 538 17.06 10.37 10.76
C LEU A 538 17.24 9.28 11.83
N ILE A 539 17.61 9.69 13.04
CA ILE A 539 17.77 8.80 14.19
C ILE A 539 16.96 9.39 15.34
N TYR A 540 16.19 8.54 16.00
CA TYR A 540 15.52 8.83 17.25
C TYR A 540 16.11 7.96 18.36
N VAL A 541 16.43 8.55 19.51
CA VAL A 541 17.00 7.87 20.66
C VAL A 541 16.08 8.07 21.86
N ASP A 542 15.41 7.00 22.28
CA ASP A 542 14.57 7.04 23.47
C ASP A 542 15.41 6.74 24.72
N SER A 543 15.79 7.80 25.43
CA SER A 543 16.53 7.73 26.69
C SER A 543 15.96 8.72 27.69
N GLU A 544 15.89 8.32 28.96
CA GLU A 544 15.53 9.22 30.07
C GLU A 544 16.60 10.30 30.34
N GLN A 545 17.84 10.07 29.90
CA GLN A 545 18.93 11.05 30.03
C GLN A 545 18.77 12.23 29.06
N LEU A 546 18.00 12.04 27.98
CA LEU A 546 17.75 13.06 26.97
C LEU A 546 16.39 13.72 27.23
N SER A 547 16.37 15.06 27.24
CA SER A 547 15.11 15.81 27.26
C SER A 547 14.28 15.49 26.00
N SER A 548 12.96 15.60 26.10
CA SER A 548 12.02 15.21 25.03
C SER A 548 12.26 15.93 23.70
N ASP A 549 12.83 17.13 23.73
CA ASP A 549 13.20 17.97 22.59
C ASP A 549 14.58 17.63 21.98
N ARG A 550 15.36 16.74 22.60
CA ARG A 550 16.74 16.39 22.19
C ARG A 550 16.93 14.91 21.87
N LYS A 551 15.83 14.22 21.52
CA LYS A 551 15.83 12.80 21.15
C LYS A 551 16.03 12.54 19.65
N TRP A 552 15.96 13.57 18.81
CA TRP A 552 15.98 13.44 17.35
C TRP A 552 17.24 14.02 16.72
N PHE A 553 17.81 13.29 15.77
CA PHE A 553 19.05 13.66 15.09
C PHE A 553 18.90 13.42 13.59
N LYS A 554 19.16 14.45 12.78
CA LYS A 554 19.17 14.35 11.31
C LYS A 554 20.58 14.24 10.78
N SER A 555 20.69 13.49 9.71
CA SER A 555 21.88 13.33 8.90
C SER A 555 22.15 14.58 8.06
N GLU A 556 23.41 14.96 7.97
CA GLU A 556 23.96 15.94 7.05
C GLU A 556 25.20 15.34 6.36
N ASN A 557 25.45 15.74 5.11
CA ASN A 557 26.56 15.24 4.30
C ASN A 557 26.53 13.70 4.19
N GLU A 558 25.41 13.13 3.74
CA GLU A 558 25.29 11.68 3.44
C GLU A 558 25.62 10.75 4.63
N GLY A 559 25.18 11.09 5.84
CA GLY A 559 25.39 10.25 7.04
C GLY A 559 26.66 10.52 7.82
N ILE A 560 27.51 11.45 7.35
CA ILE A 560 28.81 11.75 7.98
C ILE A 560 28.63 12.57 9.26
N THR A 561 27.75 13.57 9.23
CA THR A 561 27.54 14.51 10.34
C THR A 561 26.10 14.50 10.80
N TRP A 562 25.85 14.71 12.08
CA TRP A 562 24.52 14.60 12.68
C TRP A 562 24.21 15.80 13.56
N LYS A 563 23.02 16.38 13.40
CA LYS A 563 22.53 17.51 14.18
C LYS A 563 21.19 17.22 14.82
N GLU A 564 20.95 17.80 16.00
CA GLU A 564 19.66 17.73 16.68
C GLU A 564 18.54 18.35 15.81
N VAL A 565 17.36 17.75 15.86
CA VAL A 565 16.15 18.24 15.17
C VAL A 565 15.21 18.86 16.20
N VAL A 566 14.87 20.12 15.99
CA VAL A 566 13.85 20.83 16.78
C VAL A 566 12.48 20.64 16.13
N GLY A 567 11.44 20.40 16.93
CA GLY A 567 10.04 20.32 16.47
C GLY A 567 9.48 18.90 16.28
N LEU A 568 10.31 17.87 16.40
CA LEU A 568 9.87 16.47 16.51
C LEU A 568 9.84 16.07 17.99
N SER A 569 8.67 15.71 18.51
CA SER A 569 8.49 15.34 19.93
C SER A 569 7.87 13.96 20.13
N ASN A 570 7.32 13.36 19.07
CA ASN A 570 6.61 12.08 19.12
C ASN A 570 7.07 11.17 17.97
N GLU A 571 7.56 9.99 18.32
CA GLU A 571 8.01 8.92 17.42
C GLU A 571 6.90 8.32 16.53
N ASN A 572 5.64 8.55 16.87
CA ASN A 572 4.47 8.10 16.11
C ASN A 572 3.83 9.24 15.28
N ASP A 573 4.41 10.45 15.27
CA ASP A 573 3.93 11.57 14.44
C ASP A 573 4.50 11.43 13.02
N TYR A 574 4.08 10.37 12.32
CA TYR A 574 4.58 10.00 11.00
C TYR A 574 4.50 11.13 9.97
N PRO A 575 3.43 11.94 9.89
CA PRO A 575 3.37 13.07 8.96
C PRO A 575 4.52 14.06 9.15
N LYS A 576 4.83 14.48 10.40
CA LYS A 576 5.95 15.39 10.67
C LYS A 576 7.31 14.74 10.44
N ILE A 577 7.42 13.44 10.71
CA ILE A 577 8.64 12.68 10.46
C ILE A 577 8.92 12.63 8.96
N VAL A 578 7.92 12.31 8.13
CA VAL A 578 8.03 12.30 6.66
C VAL A 578 8.35 13.68 6.12
N GLU A 579 7.67 14.73 6.61
CA GLU A 579 7.97 16.13 6.23
C GLU A 579 9.43 16.51 6.54
N THR A 580 9.95 16.03 7.67
CA THR A 580 11.36 16.25 8.04
C THR A 580 12.29 15.49 7.10
N LEU A 581 12.02 14.21 6.84
CA LEU A 581 12.83 13.34 5.98
C LEU A 581 12.92 13.86 4.53
N ASP A 582 11.82 14.39 4.02
CA ASP A 582 11.74 14.97 2.68
C ASP A 582 12.66 16.17 2.48
N LYS A 583 12.95 16.93 3.54
CA LYS A 583 13.84 18.10 3.52
C LYS A 583 15.33 17.74 3.62
N LEU A 584 15.68 16.47 3.83
CA LEU A 584 17.07 16.02 4.01
C LEU A 584 17.82 15.75 2.70
N GLY A 585 17.22 16.02 1.54
CA GLY A 585 17.91 15.94 0.24
C GLY A 585 18.27 14.50 -0.19
N SER A 586 17.54 13.49 0.31
CA SER A 586 17.76 12.09 -0.05
C SER A 586 17.16 11.73 -1.42
N LYS A 587 17.50 10.56 -1.98
CA LYS A 587 16.84 10.01 -3.19
C LYS A 587 15.33 9.78 -3.00
N CYS A 588 14.89 9.62 -1.76
CA CYS A 588 13.49 9.40 -1.41
C CYS A 588 12.70 10.70 -1.21
N GLY A 589 13.38 11.84 -1.09
CA GLY A 589 12.71 13.15 -1.07
C GLY A 589 11.88 13.38 -2.34
N PRO A 590 10.75 14.11 -2.25
CA PRO A 590 9.88 14.38 -3.37
C PRO A 590 10.65 15.19 -4.42
N PRO A 591 10.75 14.70 -5.67
CA PRO A 591 11.36 15.47 -6.73
C PRO A 591 10.46 16.65 -7.11
N SER A 592 11.08 17.73 -7.58
CA SER A 592 10.37 18.81 -8.27
C SER A 592 10.44 18.56 -9.78
N VAL A 593 9.27 18.50 -10.42
CA VAL A 593 9.12 18.01 -11.80
C VAL A 593 8.28 18.97 -12.63
N THR A 594 8.65 19.15 -13.90
CA THR A 594 7.82 19.83 -14.90
C THR A 594 6.99 18.78 -15.63
N ILE A 595 5.66 18.94 -15.62
CA ILE A 595 4.74 18.04 -16.32
C ILE A 595 4.37 18.65 -17.67
N ASP A 596 4.80 18.02 -18.76
CA ASP A 596 4.34 18.37 -20.10
C ASP A 596 3.11 17.55 -20.46
N VAL A 597 1.95 18.20 -20.46
CA VAL A 597 0.64 17.58 -20.70
C VAL A 597 0.48 17.18 -22.17
N TYR A 598 1.32 17.68 -23.07
CA TYR A 598 1.36 17.26 -24.48
C TYR A 598 1.97 15.86 -24.64
N ASN A 599 2.90 15.47 -23.77
CA ASN A 599 3.67 14.24 -23.92
C ASN A 599 2.82 12.99 -23.69
N ARG A 600 2.53 12.30 -24.80
CA ARG A 600 1.82 11.03 -24.84
C ARG A 600 2.22 10.26 -26.12
N ARG A 601 2.41 8.94 -26.04
CA ARG A 601 2.56 8.08 -27.23
C ARG A 601 1.26 7.34 -27.54
N SER A 602 1.10 6.96 -28.80
CA SER A 602 -0.01 6.15 -29.30
C SER A 602 0.08 4.73 -28.76
N THR A 603 -0.79 4.44 -27.81
CA THR A 603 -1.54 3.17 -27.65
C THR A 603 -0.82 1.84 -27.40
N ILE A 604 0.51 1.70 -27.36
CA ILE A 604 1.13 0.38 -27.06
C ILE A 604 2.43 0.45 -26.22
N ASP A 605 3.02 1.63 -26.03
CA ASP A 605 4.27 1.79 -25.27
C ASP A 605 4.09 2.71 -24.05
N LEU A 606 4.71 2.35 -22.92
CA LEU A 606 5.06 3.30 -21.86
C LEU A 606 5.84 4.46 -22.47
N SER A 607 5.18 5.60 -22.72
CA SER A 607 5.92 6.81 -23.05
C SER A 607 6.58 7.35 -21.79
N SER A 608 7.87 7.58 -21.87
CA SER A 608 8.58 8.32 -20.84
C SER A 608 9.32 9.51 -21.44
N TYR A 609 9.40 10.60 -20.70
CA TYR A 609 10.22 11.74 -21.07
C TYR A 609 11.10 12.15 -19.89
N ALA A 610 12.34 12.54 -20.22
CA ALA A 610 13.30 12.97 -19.22
C ALA A 610 12.94 14.38 -18.75
N TYR A 611 12.85 14.58 -17.44
CA TYR A 611 12.77 15.92 -16.83
C TYR A 611 14.10 16.33 -16.18
N TYR A 612 15.02 15.37 -16.00
CA TYR A 612 16.39 15.57 -15.58
C TYR A 612 17.26 14.40 -16.08
N SER A 613 18.59 14.57 -16.12
CA SER A 613 19.52 13.52 -16.55
C SER A 613 19.25 12.20 -15.79
N GLY A 614 18.77 11.17 -16.52
CA GLY A 614 18.47 9.85 -15.99
C GLY A 614 17.20 9.71 -15.15
N LYS A 615 16.33 10.74 -15.09
CA LYS A 615 15.03 10.68 -14.39
C LYS A 615 13.87 10.96 -15.34
N TYR A 616 12.83 10.13 -15.24
CA TYR A 616 11.75 10.08 -16.22
C TYR A 616 10.37 10.26 -15.58
N VAL A 617 9.49 10.95 -16.31
CA VAL A 617 8.03 10.88 -16.09
C VAL A 617 7.53 9.72 -16.95
N ASN A 618 6.84 8.76 -16.33
CA ASN A 618 6.11 7.71 -17.03
C ASN A 618 4.71 8.23 -17.39
N VAL A 619 4.23 7.90 -18.59
CA VAL A 619 2.88 8.23 -19.04
C VAL A 619 2.20 6.94 -19.47
N THR A 620 1.13 6.58 -18.79
CA THR A 620 0.25 5.46 -19.11
C THR A 620 -1.06 5.99 -19.67
N SER A 621 -1.74 5.21 -20.51
CA SER A 621 -3.04 5.59 -21.09
C SER A 621 -4.14 4.67 -20.61
N LYS A 622 -5.29 5.23 -20.24
CA LYS A 622 -6.52 4.52 -19.90
C LYS A 622 -7.63 4.97 -20.84
N ASN A 623 -8.38 4.03 -21.40
CA ASN A 623 -9.53 4.37 -22.25
C ASN A 623 -10.75 4.66 -21.38
N THR A 624 -11.50 5.71 -21.72
CA THR A 624 -12.72 6.12 -21.02
C THR A 624 -13.77 6.48 -22.07
N GLY A 625 -14.53 5.48 -22.53
CA GLY A 625 -15.50 5.66 -23.62
C GLY A 625 -14.84 6.15 -24.92
N THR A 626 -15.27 7.32 -25.41
CA THR A 626 -14.69 7.98 -26.61
C THR A 626 -13.45 8.84 -26.31
N PHE A 627 -12.99 8.84 -25.06
CA PHE A 627 -11.85 9.61 -24.58
C PHE A 627 -10.70 8.71 -24.12
N THR A 628 -9.53 9.31 -23.96
CA THR A 628 -8.33 8.67 -23.43
C THR A 628 -7.76 9.55 -22.32
N GLU A 629 -7.60 8.97 -21.15
CA GLU A 629 -6.89 9.54 -20.00
C GLU A 629 -5.40 9.18 -20.10
N TYR A 630 -4.51 10.17 -20.05
CA TYR A 630 -3.07 9.95 -19.94
C TYR A 630 -2.59 10.32 -18.55
N VAL A 631 -2.10 9.32 -17.81
CA VAL A 631 -1.68 9.45 -16.41
C VAL A 631 -0.17 9.58 -16.34
N HIS A 632 0.29 10.74 -15.86
CA HIS A 632 1.69 11.08 -15.65
C HIS A 632 2.10 10.73 -14.22
N THR A 633 3.10 9.86 -14.08
CA THR A 633 3.69 9.41 -12.80
C THR A 633 5.20 9.52 -12.83
N ILE A 634 5.86 9.51 -11.66
CA ILE A 634 7.33 9.53 -11.60
C ILE A 634 7.86 8.10 -11.58
N HIS A 635 8.78 7.80 -12.51
CA HIS A 635 9.38 6.48 -12.61
C HIS A 635 10.05 6.06 -11.29
N GLY A 636 9.76 4.84 -10.82
CA GLY A 636 10.34 4.28 -9.60
C GLY A 636 9.76 4.82 -8.29
N ARG A 637 8.68 5.61 -8.33
CA ARG A 637 8.08 6.24 -7.14
C ARG A 637 6.62 5.82 -6.92
N THR A 638 6.40 4.54 -6.63
CA THR A 638 5.07 3.93 -6.50
C THR A 638 4.34 4.22 -5.19
N LYS A 639 5.04 4.65 -4.13
CA LYS A 639 4.48 4.91 -2.79
C LYS A 639 4.73 6.34 -2.30
N GLY A 640 5.07 7.26 -3.19
CA GLY A 640 5.45 8.62 -2.83
C GLY A 640 4.82 9.67 -3.72
N TYR A 641 4.94 10.92 -3.29
CA TYR A 641 4.46 12.08 -4.02
C TYR A 641 5.59 12.94 -4.55
N PHE A 642 5.32 13.82 -5.49
CA PHE A 642 6.26 14.77 -6.06
C PHE A 642 5.66 16.17 -6.06
N THR A 643 6.51 17.16 -6.33
CA THR A 643 6.05 18.53 -6.53
C THR A 643 5.99 18.81 -8.02
N VAL A 644 4.83 19.17 -8.53
CA VAL A 644 4.73 19.76 -9.86
C VAL A 644 5.23 21.20 -9.73
N LYS A 645 6.35 21.50 -10.38
CA LYS A 645 6.92 22.85 -10.41
C LYS A 645 6.11 23.76 -11.32
N GLU A 646 5.84 23.25 -12.52
CA GLU A 646 5.12 23.94 -13.58
C GLU A 646 4.57 22.93 -14.59
N PHE A 647 3.56 23.36 -15.35
CA PHE A 647 2.96 22.59 -16.43
C PHE A 647 3.38 23.18 -17.77
N HIS A 648 3.71 22.31 -18.71
CA HIS A 648 4.05 22.66 -20.08
C HIS A 648 3.03 22.03 -21.05
N TYR A 649 2.86 22.67 -22.20
CA TYR A 649 2.21 22.09 -23.36
C TYR A 649 3.18 22.23 -24.54
N ASN A 650 3.70 21.10 -25.01
CA ASN A 650 4.67 21.05 -26.11
C ASN A 650 5.86 21.99 -25.84
N TYR A 651 6.49 21.78 -24.67
CA TYR A 651 7.61 22.58 -24.15
C TYR A 651 7.33 24.05 -23.82
N LYS A 652 6.13 24.58 -24.11
CA LYS A 652 5.75 25.94 -23.72
C LYS A 652 5.08 25.92 -22.36
N ARG A 653 5.49 26.83 -21.47
CA ARG A 653 4.88 26.98 -20.16
C ARG A 653 3.38 27.29 -20.30
N VAL A 654 2.57 26.59 -19.54
CA VAL A 654 1.13 26.80 -19.42
C VAL A 654 0.89 28.00 -18.47
N GLY A 655 -0.02 28.90 -18.85
CA GLY A 655 -0.49 30.03 -18.07
C GLY A 655 -1.76 29.73 -17.27
N GLY A 656 -2.33 30.74 -16.62
CA GLY A 656 -3.56 30.62 -15.81
C GLY A 656 -3.32 30.27 -14.34
N LYS A 657 -4.35 29.78 -13.64
CA LYS A 657 -4.28 29.35 -12.23
C LYS A 657 -3.59 27.99 -12.03
N LEU A 658 -3.20 27.32 -13.12
CA LEU A 658 -2.48 26.05 -13.10
C LEU A 658 -1.02 26.30 -12.67
N GLY A 659 -0.78 26.25 -11.36
CA GLY A 659 0.48 26.62 -10.72
C GLY A 659 1.25 25.45 -10.10
N SER A 660 2.32 25.77 -9.38
CA SER A 660 3.08 24.77 -8.63
C SER A 660 2.18 24.09 -7.60
N THR A 661 2.24 22.76 -7.55
CA THR A 661 1.42 21.94 -6.66
C THR A 661 2.32 20.91 -5.97
N GLU A 662 2.32 20.94 -4.64
CA GLU A 662 3.05 19.99 -3.81
C GLU A 662 2.21 18.75 -3.53
N LYS A 663 2.84 17.68 -3.01
CA LYS A 663 2.17 16.43 -2.63
C LYS A 663 1.34 15.78 -3.75
N VAL A 664 1.79 15.85 -5.00
CA VAL A 664 1.11 15.23 -6.16
C VAL A 664 1.50 13.76 -6.29
N THR A 665 0.54 12.85 -6.47
CA THR A 665 0.81 11.42 -6.72
C THR A 665 0.82 11.10 -8.21
N ASN A 666 -0.08 11.72 -8.99
CA ASN A 666 -0.14 11.64 -10.44
C ASN A 666 -0.86 12.85 -11.03
N VAL A 667 -0.69 13.06 -12.33
CA VAL A 667 -1.46 14.04 -13.12
C VAL A 667 -2.13 13.31 -14.27
N SER A 668 -3.45 13.38 -14.38
CA SER A 668 -4.19 12.83 -15.51
C SER A 668 -4.61 13.93 -16.49
N VAL A 669 -4.53 13.63 -17.79
CA VAL A 669 -4.94 14.56 -18.86
C VAL A 669 -5.84 13.84 -19.84
N PHE A 670 -7.02 14.39 -20.09
CA PHE A 670 -8.05 13.77 -20.92
C PHE A 670 -8.04 14.33 -22.34
N TYR A 671 -8.10 13.44 -23.33
CA TYR A 671 -8.10 13.75 -24.76
C TYR A 671 -9.21 13.00 -25.48
N TRP A 672 -9.65 13.52 -26.63
CA TRP A 672 -10.61 12.83 -27.49
C TRP A 672 -9.92 11.84 -28.42
N LYS A 673 -10.27 10.55 -28.32
CA LYS A 673 -9.55 9.43 -28.94
C LYS A 673 -9.43 9.53 -30.46
N TYR A 674 -10.42 10.10 -31.14
CA TYR A 674 -10.47 10.15 -32.60
C TYR A 674 -9.55 11.19 -33.25
N LEU A 675 -9.01 12.13 -32.46
CA LEU A 675 -7.94 13.03 -32.91
C LEU A 675 -6.55 12.56 -32.45
N GLU A 676 -6.48 11.44 -31.74
CA GLU A 676 -5.23 10.78 -31.36
C GLU A 676 -4.86 9.70 -32.38
N LYS A 677 -3.60 9.24 -32.33
CA LYS A 677 -3.17 8.06 -33.10
C LYS A 677 -3.80 6.78 -32.50
N PRO A 678 -4.10 5.74 -33.32
CA PRO A 678 -3.84 5.64 -34.76
C PRO A 678 -4.87 6.34 -35.66
N TYR A 679 -5.95 6.91 -35.09
CA TYR A 679 -7.05 7.49 -35.87
C TYR A 679 -6.62 8.73 -36.68
N ARG A 680 -5.68 9.54 -36.16
CA ARG A 680 -5.08 10.68 -36.86
C ARG A 680 -3.55 10.60 -36.88
N ASN A 681 -2.97 10.34 -38.05
CA ASN A 681 -1.54 10.05 -38.22
C ASN A 681 -0.62 11.30 -38.24
N GLU A 682 -1.15 12.49 -38.57
CA GLU A 682 -0.41 13.76 -38.58
C GLU A 682 -0.24 14.36 -37.17
N ASP A 683 0.68 15.32 -36.97
CA ASP A 683 0.90 16.02 -35.69
C ASP A 683 -0.21 17.01 -35.29
N LYS A 684 -1.39 16.87 -35.91
CA LYS A 684 -2.63 17.60 -35.57
C LYS A 684 -3.41 16.86 -34.48
N ARG A 685 -2.69 16.42 -33.44
CA ARG A 685 -3.25 15.62 -32.34
C ARG A 685 -4.37 16.37 -31.63
N GLY A 686 -5.22 15.64 -30.92
CA GLY A 686 -6.31 16.21 -30.15
C GLY A 686 -5.84 17.24 -29.13
N ARG A 687 -6.75 18.18 -28.83
CA ARG A 687 -6.53 19.17 -27.78
C ARG A 687 -6.78 18.53 -26.41
N PRO A 688 -5.97 18.86 -25.39
CA PRO A 688 -6.27 18.44 -24.02
C PRO A 688 -7.56 19.11 -23.56
N LEU A 689 -8.46 18.34 -22.98
CA LEU A 689 -9.79 18.82 -22.57
C LEU A 689 -9.79 19.20 -21.10
N LEU A 690 -9.42 18.23 -20.26
CA LEU A 690 -9.53 18.29 -18.81
C LEU A 690 -8.23 17.74 -18.19
N LEU A 691 -7.85 18.27 -17.04
CA LEU A 691 -6.66 17.88 -16.30
C LEU A 691 -7.03 17.65 -14.84
N LYS A 692 -6.58 16.53 -14.28
CA LYS A 692 -6.73 16.16 -12.89
C LYS A 692 -5.36 16.09 -12.23
N VAL A 693 -5.18 16.78 -11.10
CA VAL A 693 -3.99 16.65 -10.24
C VAL A 693 -4.39 15.89 -8.99
N THR A 694 -3.92 14.66 -8.89
CA THR A 694 -4.22 13.79 -7.75
C THR A 694 -3.26 14.07 -6.61
N LEU A 695 -3.79 14.37 -5.43
CA LEU A 695 -2.98 14.70 -4.25
C LEU A 695 -2.75 13.46 -3.37
N TYR A 696 -1.64 13.45 -2.64
CA TYR A 696 -1.31 12.40 -1.68
C TYR A 696 -2.23 12.46 -0.45
N GLU A 697 -2.64 13.66 -0.08
CA GLU A 697 -3.58 13.96 1.00
C GLU A 697 -4.43 15.15 0.56
N GLY A 698 -5.76 15.03 0.69
CA GLY A 698 -6.74 16.06 0.30
C GLY A 698 -7.49 15.75 -0.99
N ASP A 699 -8.35 16.68 -1.40
CA ASP A 699 -9.21 16.54 -2.59
C ASP A 699 -8.43 16.78 -3.89
N ASP A 700 -8.75 16.02 -4.95
CA ASP A 700 -8.10 16.18 -6.24
C ASP A 700 -8.48 17.52 -6.89
N ARG A 701 -7.53 18.12 -7.60
CA ARG A 701 -7.75 19.41 -8.27
C ARG A 701 -8.01 19.21 -9.75
N TRP A 702 -9.06 19.85 -10.25
CA TRP A 702 -9.50 19.72 -11.63
C TRP A 702 -9.37 21.05 -12.37
N TYR A 703 -8.85 20.98 -13.60
CA TYR A 703 -8.65 22.13 -14.46
C TYR A 703 -9.17 21.83 -15.86
N GLU A 704 -9.83 22.81 -16.47
CA GLU A 704 -10.33 22.74 -17.83
C GLU A 704 -9.55 23.69 -18.76
N ASN A 705 -9.31 23.23 -19.98
CA ASN A 705 -8.62 24.03 -20.99
C ASN A 705 -9.56 25.13 -21.52
N LYS A 706 -9.07 26.37 -21.54
CA LYS A 706 -9.78 27.57 -21.99
C LYS A 706 -9.20 28.18 -23.27
N GLY A 707 -8.19 27.56 -23.87
CA GLY A 707 -7.60 28.06 -25.10
C GLY A 707 -8.66 28.28 -26.19
N GLU A 708 -8.93 29.54 -26.54
CA GLU A 708 -9.91 29.87 -27.59
C GLU A 708 -9.27 29.82 -28.99
N ASP A 709 -7.95 29.97 -29.09
CA ASP A 709 -7.20 29.73 -30.33
C ASP A 709 -6.99 28.23 -30.55
N LEU A 710 -7.28 27.74 -31.76
CA LEU A 710 -7.10 26.34 -32.19
C LEU A 710 -5.67 25.83 -31.99
N THR A 711 -4.69 26.71 -31.87
CA THR A 711 -3.27 26.37 -31.71
C THR A 711 -2.73 26.56 -30.30
N ASN A 712 -3.46 27.26 -29.43
CA ASN A 712 -3.00 27.58 -28.08
C ASN A 712 -3.73 26.74 -27.02
N ASN A 713 -3.02 25.79 -26.40
CA ASN A 713 -3.53 24.95 -25.30
C ASN A 713 -2.81 25.27 -23.98
N THR A 714 -2.37 26.53 -23.82
CA THR A 714 -1.65 27.01 -22.63
C THR A 714 -2.54 27.80 -21.66
N ASP A 715 -3.84 27.94 -21.91
CA ASP A 715 -4.76 28.64 -21.00
C ASP A 715 -5.66 27.66 -20.25
N TRP A 716 -5.56 27.67 -18.92
CA TRP A 716 -6.21 26.69 -18.04
C TRP A 716 -6.83 27.37 -16.82
N LYS A 717 -8.03 26.92 -16.45
CA LYS A 717 -8.77 27.40 -15.29
C LYS A 717 -9.21 26.21 -14.42
N GLU A 718 -9.20 26.41 -13.11
CA GLU A 718 -9.82 25.46 -12.18
C GLU A 718 -11.31 25.29 -12.51
N VAL A 719 -11.80 24.06 -12.44
CA VAL A 719 -13.19 23.73 -12.77
C VAL A 719 -14.13 24.34 -11.71
N GLU A 720 -15.08 25.16 -12.16
CA GLU A 720 -16.10 25.77 -11.30
C GLU A 720 -17.43 24.99 -11.31
N HIS A 721 -17.63 24.17 -12.34
CA HIS A 721 -18.85 23.41 -12.59
C HIS A 721 -18.51 21.97 -13.00
N PRO A 722 -18.94 20.97 -12.20
CA PRO A 722 -19.80 21.11 -11.02
C PRO A 722 -19.10 21.77 -9.83
N SER A 723 -19.85 22.17 -8.80
CA SER A 723 -19.30 22.92 -7.66
C SER A 723 -18.30 22.11 -6.81
N ASP A 724 -18.39 20.78 -6.85
CA ASP A 724 -17.49 19.84 -6.18
C ASP A 724 -17.00 18.80 -7.20
N PRO A 725 -16.02 19.17 -8.05
CA PRO A 725 -15.56 18.32 -9.13
C PRO A 725 -14.88 17.03 -8.64
N ASP A 726 -14.18 17.05 -7.49
CA ASP A 726 -13.55 15.83 -6.95
C ASP A 726 -14.59 14.75 -6.62
N ARG A 727 -15.68 15.14 -5.96
CA ARG A 727 -16.75 14.20 -5.61
C ARG A 727 -17.57 13.81 -6.82
N GLU A 728 -17.96 14.77 -7.66
CA GLU A 728 -18.93 14.52 -8.74
C GLU A 728 -18.32 13.79 -9.94
N PHE A 729 -17.05 14.04 -10.29
CA PHE A 729 -16.37 13.32 -11.38
C PHE A 729 -15.98 11.89 -11.01
N LYS A 730 -16.17 11.45 -9.76
CA LYS A 730 -16.16 10.01 -9.40
C LYS A 730 -17.31 9.25 -10.06
N ASN A 731 -18.38 9.94 -10.47
CA ASN A 731 -19.40 9.36 -11.34
C ASN A 731 -18.94 9.43 -12.81
N PRO A 732 -18.69 8.28 -13.48
CA PRO A 732 -18.18 8.26 -14.85
C PRO A 732 -19.07 9.01 -15.85
N ALA A 733 -20.39 8.99 -15.68
CA ALA A 733 -21.33 9.66 -16.58
C ALA A 733 -21.21 11.20 -16.50
N ILE A 734 -20.99 11.75 -15.30
CA ILE A 734 -20.82 13.20 -15.11
C ILE A 734 -19.49 13.65 -15.74
N LEU A 735 -18.42 12.89 -15.52
CA LEU A 735 -17.11 13.14 -16.14
C LEU A 735 -17.21 13.08 -17.68
N GLU A 736 -17.87 12.06 -18.23
CA GLU A 736 -18.02 11.89 -19.67
C GLU A 736 -18.83 13.05 -20.30
N ASN A 737 -19.94 13.47 -19.69
CA ASN A 737 -20.71 14.63 -20.15
C ASN A 737 -19.85 15.91 -20.14
N LYS A 738 -19.05 16.13 -19.09
CA LYS A 738 -18.12 17.26 -19.02
C LYS A 738 -17.09 17.21 -20.15
N LEU A 739 -16.55 16.03 -20.45
CA LEU A 739 -15.62 15.82 -21.55
C LEU A 739 -16.28 16.09 -22.91
N HIS A 740 -17.54 15.68 -23.13
CA HIS A 740 -18.30 15.98 -24.35
C HIS A 740 -18.51 17.48 -24.55
N LEU A 741 -18.88 18.21 -23.48
CA LEU A 741 -18.98 19.68 -23.50
C LEU A 741 -17.65 20.33 -23.89
N LEU A 742 -16.56 19.97 -23.22
CA LEU A 742 -15.23 20.51 -23.51
C LEU A 742 -14.77 20.15 -24.93
N ASN A 743 -15.07 18.94 -25.40
CA ASN A 743 -14.76 18.50 -26.75
C ASN A 743 -15.55 19.31 -27.80
N CYS A 744 -16.83 19.59 -27.53
CA CYS A 744 -17.63 20.44 -28.40
C CYS A 744 -17.03 21.83 -28.52
N LYS A 745 -16.63 22.42 -27.39
CA LYS A 745 -16.05 23.76 -27.31
C LYS A 745 -14.66 23.87 -27.94
N LEU A 746 -13.77 22.91 -27.65
CA LEU A 746 -12.36 22.98 -28.01
C LEU A 746 -12.07 22.36 -29.38
N ASN A 747 -12.72 21.25 -29.72
CA ASN A 747 -12.49 20.51 -30.96
C ASN A 747 -13.63 20.70 -31.98
N ASN A 748 -14.63 21.55 -31.72
CA ASN A 748 -15.77 21.75 -32.59
C ASN A 748 -16.52 20.42 -32.90
N THR A 749 -16.69 19.55 -31.91
CA THR A 749 -17.43 18.27 -32.08
C THR A 749 -18.92 18.47 -31.85
N VAL A 750 -19.75 18.34 -32.89
CA VAL A 750 -21.17 18.73 -32.87
C VAL A 750 -22.11 17.58 -33.22
N VAL A 751 -23.33 17.66 -32.73
CA VAL A 751 -24.50 16.89 -33.17
C VAL A 751 -25.32 17.75 -34.11
N ILE A 752 -25.51 17.30 -35.35
CA ILE A 752 -26.28 18.06 -36.34
C ILE A 752 -27.76 17.72 -36.23
N ASP A 753 -28.57 18.69 -35.83
CA ASP A 753 -30.03 18.60 -35.93
C ASP A 753 -30.48 18.95 -37.34
N VAL A 754 -30.87 17.92 -38.11
CA VAL A 754 -31.28 18.06 -39.51
C VAL A 754 -32.70 18.59 -39.65
N SER A 755 -33.43 18.82 -38.56
CA SER A 755 -34.77 19.45 -38.60
C SER A 755 -34.71 20.98 -38.67
N LYS A 756 -33.56 21.57 -38.28
CA LYS A 756 -33.39 23.02 -38.16
C LYS A 756 -33.20 23.67 -39.55
N LYS A 757 -33.68 24.91 -39.68
CA LYS A 757 -33.79 25.56 -41.00
C LYS A 757 -33.31 27.01 -41.10
N ASP A 758 -33.46 27.84 -40.07
CA ASP A 758 -33.14 29.27 -40.25
C ASP A 758 -32.76 29.96 -38.94
N THR A 759 -31.88 29.33 -38.17
CA THR A 759 -31.38 29.88 -36.91
C THR A 759 -29.94 29.44 -36.65
N THR A 760 -29.32 30.06 -35.66
CA THR A 760 -28.23 29.45 -34.92
C THR A 760 -28.79 28.45 -33.90
N TYR A 761 -27.99 27.46 -33.51
CA TYR A 761 -28.31 26.57 -32.39
C TYR A 761 -27.06 26.02 -31.72
N ASP A 762 -27.22 25.66 -30.45
CA ASP A 762 -26.25 24.89 -29.70
C ASP A 762 -26.31 23.43 -30.14
N ALA A 763 -25.22 22.97 -30.76
CA ALA A 763 -25.08 21.65 -31.34
C ALA A 763 -24.31 20.69 -30.43
N CYS A 764 -24.21 21.03 -29.14
CA CYS A 764 -23.52 20.25 -28.13
C CYS A 764 -24.51 19.65 -27.14
N GLU A 765 -23.99 18.88 -26.18
CA GLU A 765 -24.79 18.42 -25.05
C GLU A 765 -25.22 19.60 -24.20
N LYS A 766 -26.51 19.63 -23.81
CA LYS A 766 -27.02 20.66 -22.91
C LYS A 766 -27.03 20.14 -21.49
N ASP A 767 -26.10 20.62 -20.68
CA ASP A 767 -26.10 20.41 -19.24
C ASP A 767 -25.72 21.72 -18.52
N GLU A 768 -26.75 22.47 -18.11
CA GLU A 768 -26.58 23.76 -17.42
C GLU A 768 -25.84 23.64 -16.08
N LYS A 769 -25.75 22.43 -15.49
CA LYS A 769 -25.00 22.21 -14.25
C LYS A 769 -23.50 22.10 -14.49
N LEU A 770 -23.10 21.64 -15.67
CA LEU A 770 -21.70 21.40 -16.05
C LEU A 770 -21.11 22.51 -16.91
N ASP A 771 -21.94 23.17 -17.72
CA ASP A 771 -21.59 24.35 -18.50
C ASP A 771 -22.79 25.29 -18.67
N PRO A 772 -23.00 26.24 -17.74
CA PRO A 772 -24.15 27.15 -17.77
C PRO A 772 -24.12 28.14 -18.95
N ALA A 773 -23.00 28.23 -19.69
CA ALA A 773 -22.83 29.20 -20.77
C ALA A 773 -22.09 28.60 -21.98
N HIS A 774 -22.64 27.52 -22.55
CA HIS A 774 -22.02 26.76 -23.63
C HIS A 774 -21.98 27.50 -25.00
N GLY A 775 -23.00 28.30 -25.29
CA GLY A 775 -23.11 29.13 -26.51
C GLY A 775 -23.50 28.34 -27.77
N GLU A 776 -24.07 29.04 -28.76
CA GLU A 776 -24.49 28.42 -30.03
C GLU A 776 -23.29 28.13 -30.95
N ARG A 777 -23.32 26.98 -31.64
CA ARG A 777 -22.16 26.47 -32.40
C ARG A 777 -22.41 26.37 -33.89
N ILE A 778 -23.63 26.04 -34.28
CA ILE A 778 -24.00 25.89 -35.69
C ILE A 778 -24.88 27.04 -36.10
N GLN A 779 -24.58 27.61 -37.26
CA GLN A 779 -25.41 28.58 -37.95
C GLN A 779 -25.97 27.93 -39.21
N ILE A 780 -27.20 28.30 -39.54
CA ILE A 780 -27.90 27.78 -40.71
C ILE A 780 -28.18 28.92 -41.67
N SER A 781 -27.98 28.66 -42.95
CA SER A 781 -28.36 29.58 -44.03
C SER A 781 -29.09 28.83 -45.14
N LYS A 782 -30.20 29.40 -45.61
CA LYS A 782 -30.92 28.91 -46.79
C LYS A 782 -30.08 29.11 -48.05
N ASP A 783 -29.94 28.08 -48.87
CA ASP A 783 -29.23 28.17 -50.15
C ASP A 783 -30.14 28.84 -51.20
N THR A 784 -29.98 30.15 -51.37
CA THR A 784 -30.75 30.92 -52.35
C THR A 784 -30.35 30.64 -53.80
N THR A 785 -29.17 30.07 -54.03
CA THR A 785 -28.68 29.77 -55.39
C THR A 785 -29.31 28.52 -56.00
N ALA A 786 -29.88 27.67 -55.16
CA ALA A 786 -30.53 26.42 -55.54
C ALA A 786 -32.03 26.59 -55.90
N VAL A 787 -32.64 27.72 -55.55
CA VAL A 787 -34.11 27.93 -55.58
C VAL A 787 -34.70 27.77 -56.98
N ASP A 788 -34.06 28.35 -58.00
CA ASP A 788 -34.54 28.29 -59.39
C ASP A 788 -34.21 26.96 -60.08
N LYS A 789 -33.30 26.16 -59.50
CA LYS A 789 -32.75 24.96 -60.12
C LYS A 789 -33.31 23.65 -59.56
N LEU A 790 -33.76 23.67 -58.30
CA LEU A 790 -34.34 22.50 -57.62
C LEU A 790 -35.88 22.59 -57.52
N GLY A 791 -36.52 23.58 -58.13
CA GLY A 791 -37.98 23.66 -58.24
C GLY A 791 -38.72 23.63 -56.88
N GLY A 792 -39.43 22.54 -56.60
CA GLY A 792 -40.23 22.33 -55.39
C GLY A 792 -39.42 22.10 -54.10
N TYR A 793 -38.10 21.98 -54.18
CA TYR A 793 -37.25 21.66 -53.02
C TYR A 793 -36.52 22.89 -52.46
N GLU A 794 -36.11 22.81 -51.20
CA GLU A 794 -35.30 23.80 -50.48
C GLU A 794 -34.09 23.14 -49.84
N VAL A 795 -33.01 23.91 -49.70
CA VAL A 795 -31.75 23.43 -49.14
C VAL A 795 -31.28 24.39 -48.05
N TYR A 796 -30.86 23.81 -46.93
CA TYR A 796 -30.35 24.53 -45.77
C TYR A 796 -28.95 24.06 -45.45
N THR A 797 -28.02 25.02 -45.32
CA THR A 797 -26.60 24.74 -45.07
C THR A 797 -26.29 25.00 -43.61
N HIS A 798 -25.84 23.96 -42.92
CA HIS A 798 -25.32 24.00 -41.55
C HIS A 798 -23.81 24.16 -41.63
N LYS A 799 -23.29 25.23 -41.02
CA LYS A 799 -21.85 25.47 -40.87
C LYS A 799 -21.53 25.90 -39.45
N LEU A 800 -20.26 25.80 -39.06
CA LEU A 800 -19.78 26.39 -37.82
C LEU A 800 -20.08 27.90 -37.84
N LYS A 801 -20.51 28.47 -36.71
CA LYS A 801 -20.81 29.91 -36.57
C LYS A 801 -19.57 30.77 -36.89
N ASP A 802 -19.74 31.88 -37.62
CA ASP A 802 -18.62 32.65 -38.20
C ASP A 802 -17.74 33.36 -37.15
N ASP A 803 -18.24 33.57 -35.93
CA ASP A 803 -17.50 34.16 -34.81
C ASP A 803 -16.71 33.13 -33.98
N LEU A 804 -16.77 31.86 -34.35
CA LEU A 804 -16.04 30.77 -33.69
C LEU A 804 -14.70 30.47 -34.37
N PRO A 805 -13.71 29.97 -33.61
CA PRO A 805 -12.41 29.62 -34.16
C PRO A 805 -12.49 28.39 -35.08
N GLY A 806 -12.00 28.56 -36.31
CA GLY A 806 -11.89 27.50 -37.33
C GLY A 806 -12.96 27.54 -38.41
N THR A 807 -12.80 26.72 -39.45
CA THR A 807 -13.75 26.61 -40.56
C THR A 807 -14.28 25.18 -40.74
N LYS A 808 -13.91 24.27 -39.83
CA LYS A 808 -14.28 22.86 -39.88
C LYS A 808 -14.74 22.39 -38.50
N PHE A 809 -15.59 21.38 -38.51
CA PHE A 809 -16.14 20.73 -37.33
C PHE A 809 -16.16 19.21 -37.49
N HIS A 810 -16.36 18.49 -36.40
CA HIS A 810 -16.49 17.03 -36.41
C HIS A 810 -17.92 16.66 -36.03
N ILE A 811 -18.54 15.72 -36.75
CA ILE A 811 -19.91 15.29 -36.46
C ILE A 811 -19.84 14.04 -35.59
N VAL A 812 -20.40 14.13 -34.38
CA VAL A 812 -20.51 12.99 -33.44
C VAL A 812 -21.90 12.37 -33.44
N GLY A 813 -22.88 12.99 -34.12
CA GLY A 813 -24.22 12.44 -34.31
C GLY A 813 -25.08 13.30 -35.22
N PHE A 814 -26.18 12.72 -35.70
CA PHE A 814 -27.27 13.42 -36.37
C PHE A 814 -28.57 13.16 -35.63
N ILE A 815 -29.41 14.18 -35.45
CA ILE A 815 -30.74 14.06 -34.82
C ILE A 815 -31.78 14.77 -35.70
N ASN A 816 -33.06 14.45 -35.50
CA ASN A 816 -34.17 15.08 -36.24
C ASN A 816 -35.24 15.55 -35.24
N GLY A 817 -35.10 16.79 -34.77
CA GLY A 817 -36.09 17.44 -33.89
C GLY A 817 -36.08 16.98 -32.41
N GLY A 818 -35.19 16.06 -32.06
CA GLY A 818 -34.93 15.61 -30.69
C GLY A 818 -33.91 16.47 -29.94
N THR A 819 -33.83 16.35 -28.62
CA THR A 819 -32.86 17.08 -27.77
C THR A 819 -31.82 16.20 -27.09
N THR A 820 -31.80 14.88 -27.35
CA THR A 820 -30.91 13.95 -26.63
C THR A 820 -30.03 13.13 -27.58
N PHE A 821 -28.80 12.87 -27.16
CA PHE A 821 -27.82 11.99 -27.83
C PHE A 821 -28.32 10.55 -28.04
N ARG A 822 -29.46 10.17 -27.46
CA ARG A 822 -30.04 8.82 -27.54
C ARG A 822 -30.85 8.58 -28.82
N GLU A 823 -31.11 9.62 -29.61
CA GLU A 823 -31.93 9.57 -30.83
C GLU A 823 -31.11 9.78 -32.12
N ILE A 824 -29.88 9.26 -32.16
CA ILE A 824 -29.01 9.39 -33.32
C ILE A 824 -29.62 8.65 -34.51
N LEU A 825 -29.71 9.34 -35.66
CA LEU A 825 -30.19 8.75 -36.92
C LEU A 825 -29.31 7.57 -37.33
N SER A 826 -29.93 6.40 -37.54
CA SER A 826 -29.25 5.21 -38.04
C SER A 826 -29.05 5.27 -39.56
N GLY A 827 -27.99 4.62 -40.05
CA GLY A 827 -27.72 4.47 -41.50
C GLY A 827 -26.83 5.56 -42.13
N ILE A 828 -26.42 6.57 -41.36
CA ILE A 828 -25.52 7.65 -41.81
C ILE A 828 -24.08 7.42 -41.31
N SER A 829 -23.23 6.83 -42.16
CA SER A 829 -21.77 6.64 -41.93
C SER A 829 -21.36 6.00 -40.59
N SER A 830 -20.07 5.68 -40.45
CA SER A 830 -19.49 5.40 -39.13
C SER A 830 -19.14 6.73 -38.45
N LEU A 831 -19.69 6.97 -37.26
CA LEU A 831 -19.35 8.13 -36.43
C LEU A 831 -18.03 7.90 -35.65
N PRO A 832 -17.27 8.95 -35.34
CA PRO A 832 -17.47 10.35 -35.74
C PRO A 832 -16.96 10.65 -37.16
N ILE A 833 -17.57 11.65 -37.81
CA ILE A 833 -17.13 12.16 -39.11
C ILE A 833 -16.22 13.35 -38.89
N LEU A 834 -14.97 13.27 -39.38
CA LEU A 834 -13.96 14.29 -39.12
C LEU A 834 -13.85 15.34 -40.24
N ASP A 835 -13.44 16.56 -39.87
CA ASP A 835 -13.03 17.64 -40.78
C ASP A 835 -14.11 18.04 -41.82
N VAL A 836 -15.35 18.17 -41.34
CA VAL A 836 -16.52 18.62 -42.13
C VAL A 836 -16.52 20.14 -42.23
N SER A 837 -16.76 20.68 -43.43
CA SER A 837 -16.85 22.13 -43.63
C SER A 837 -18.29 22.63 -43.59
N GLU A 838 -19.22 21.86 -44.16
CA GLU A 838 -20.65 22.15 -44.16
C GLU A 838 -21.48 20.87 -44.27
N VAL A 839 -22.73 20.93 -43.82
CA VAL A 839 -23.76 19.93 -44.08
C VAL A 839 -24.93 20.61 -44.78
N LYS A 840 -25.40 20.06 -45.90
CA LYS A 840 -26.61 20.52 -46.59
C LYS A 840 -27.75 19.54 -46.39
N VAL A 841 -28.91 20.05 -45.99
CA VAL A 841 -30.12 19.26 -45.78
C VAL A 841 -31.20 19.73 -46.75
N TYR A 842 -31.79 18.80 -47.48
CA TYR A 842 -32.78 19.07 -48.52
C TYR A 842 -34.18 18.67 -48.06
N PHE A 843 -35.15 19.53 -48.35
CA PHE A 843 -36.56 19.35 -47.97
C PHE A 843 -37.47 19.61 -49.16
N CYS A 844 -38.66 19.00 -49.13
CA CYS A 844 -39.76 19.44 -49.97
C CYS A 844 -40.41 20.69 -49.37
N LYS A 845 -40.69 21.73 -50.18
CA LYS A 845 -41.36 22.98 -49.74
C LYS A 845 -42.72 22.71 -49.08
N GLN A 846 -43.42 21.67 -49.52
CA GLN A 846 -44.73 21.29 -49.02
C GLN A 846 -44.68 20.38 -47.78
N GLU A 847 -43.52 19.76 -47.49
CA GLU A 847 -43.28 18.88 -46.34
C GLU A 847 -42.06 19.37 -45.55
N PRO A 848 -42.16 20.52 -44.88
CA PRO A 848 -40.99 21.15 -44.26
C PRO A 848 -40.42 20.33 -43.09
N THR A 849 -41.17 19.51 -42.40
CA THR A 849 -40.63 18.74 -41.26
C THR A 849 -39.85 17.49 -41.66
N LYS A 850 -39.76 17.20 -42.96
CA LYS A 850 -39.27 15.93 -43.49
C LYS A 850 -37.99 16.10 -44.30
N PRO A 851 -36.82 15.88 -43.70
CA PRO A 851 -35.56 15.89 -44.42
C PRO A 851 -35.49 14.68 -45.38
N LEU A 852 -35.11 14.93 -46.63
CA LEU A 852 -35.12 13.94 -47.71
C LEU A 852 -33.71 13.48 -48.11
N LEU A 853 -32.76 14.42 -48.13
CA LEU A 853 -31.39 14.19 -48.59
C LEU A 853 -30.43 14.98 -47.70
N ILE A 854 -29.31 14.37 -47.33
CA ILE A 854 -28.21 14.99 -46.58
C ILE A 854 -26.95 14.90 -47.42
N HIS A 855 -26.21 16.00 -47.45
CA HIS A 855 -24.89 16.08 -48.05
C HIS A 855 -23.89 16.64 -47.06
N TYR A 856 -22.67 16.11 -47.07
CA TYR A 856 -21.53 16.74 -46.43
C TYR A 856 -20.25 16.45 -47.20
N ASN A 857 -19.22 17.25 -46.92
CA ASN A 857 -17.87 17.04 -47.44
C ASN A 857 -16.89 16.74 -46.32
N THR A 858 -15.91 15.88 -46.58
CA THR A 858 -14.73 15.72 -45.72
C THR A 858 -13.46 16.00 -46.49
N SER A 859 -12.42 16.45 -45.78
CA SER A 859 -11.15 16.85 -46.38
C SER A 859 -9.96 16.33 -45.56
N ASN A 860 -9.58 15.07 -45.78
CA ASN A 860 -8.41 14.46 -45.16
C ASN A 860 -7.13 14.74 -45.97
N GLY A 861 -6.74 16.03 -46.09
CA GLY A 861 -5.48 16.41 -46.75
C GLY A 861 -5.40 16.09 -48.27
N GLY A 862 -6.54 15.82 -48.93
CA GLY A 862 -6.65 15.51 -50.36
C GLY A 862 -7.96 16.03 -50.97
N SER A 863 -8.37 15.52 -52.15
CA SER A 863 -9.60 15.95 -52.85
C SER A 863 -10.87 15.79 -52.00
N HIS A 864 -11.80 16.74 -52.14
CA HIS A 864 -13.08 16.72 -51.43
C HIS A 864 -13.82 15.39 -51.69
N LYS A 865 -14.15 14.65 -50.64
CA LYS A 865 -15.01 13.47 -50.73
C LYS A 865 -16.42 13.89 -50.38
N HIS A 866 -17.29 13.95 -51.39
CA HIS A 866 -18.72 14.19 -51.21
C HIS A 866 -19.38 12.93 -50.67
N LYS A 867 -20.26 13.09 -49.69
CA LYS A 867 -21.08 12.01 -49.12
C LYS A 867 -22.53 12.43 -49.15
N TRP A 868 -23.37 11.55 -49.70
CA TRP A 868 -24.79 11.76 -49.90
C TRP A 868 -25.57 10.65 -49.20
N TYR A 869 -26.59 11.02 -48.45
CA TYR A 869 -27.49 10.09 -47.76
C TYR A 869 -28.92 10.47 -48.09
N LYS A 870 -29.73 9.49 -48.46
CA LYS A 870 -31.13 9.68 -48.79
C LYS A 870 -32.04 8.98 -47.78
N ASN A 871 -33.24 9.50 -47.62
CA ASN A 871 -34.29 8.92 -46.79
C ASN A 871 -35.37 8.28 -47.70
N PRO A 872 -35.19 7.01 -48.12
CA PRO A 872 -36.11 6.29 -49.00
C PRO A 872 -37.50 6.07 -48.38
N SER A 873 -37.60 6.00 -47.04
CA SER A 873 -38.89 5.87 -46.36
C SER A 873 -39.73 7.14 -46.46
N GLY A 874 -39.07 8.30 -46.51
CA GLY A 874 -39.72 9.57 -46.31
C GLY A 874 -40.46 9.68 -44.97
N GLU A 875 -40.09 8.89 -43.97
CA GLU A 875 -40.61 9.03 -42.62
C GLU A 875 -39.64 9.86 -41.77
N THR A 876 -40.08 10.27 -40.58
CA THR A 876 -39.25 10.93 -39.56
C THR A 876 -39.20 10.02 -38.33
N PRO A 877 -38.02 9.57 -37.87
CA PRO A 877 -36.67 10.10 -38.14
C PRO A 877 -36.03 9.69 -39.49
N GLY A 878 -36.57 8.67 -40.16
CA GLY A 878 -36.18 8.21 -41.50
C GLY A 878 -35.12 7.10 -41.50
N ASP A 879 -35.25 6.14 -42.41
CA ASP A 879 -34.28 5.05 -42.64
C ASP A 879 -33.20 5.49 -43.62
N TRP A 880 -32.15 6.15 -43.14
CA TRP A 880 -31.13 6.74 -44.03
C TRP A 880 -30.23 5.70 -44.69
N GLU A 881 -29.94 5.88 -45.98
CA GLU A 881 -29.01 5.03 -46.72
C GLU A 881 -28.02 5.85 -47.57
N LEU A 882 -26.82 5.30 -47.77
CA LEU A 882 -25.78 5.92 -48.60
C LEU A 882 -26.23 5.95 -50.07
N GLU A 883 -26.28 7.14 -50.67
CA GLU A 883 -26.53 7.31 -52.10
C GLU A 883 -25.21 7.22 -52.87
N SER A 884 -24.90 6.03 -53.37
CA SER A 884 -23.64 5.70 -54.06
C SER A 884 -23.77 5.54 -55.58
N SER A 885 -24.92 5.86 -56.17
CA SER A 885 -25.18 5.71 -57.61
C SER A 885 -25.05 7.05 -58.33
N GLU A 886 -26.16 7.77 -58.51
CA GLU A 886 -26.30 9.00 -59.29
C GLU A 886 -25.46 10.17 -58.73
N LEU A 887 -25.20 10.20 -57.41
CA LEU A 887 -24.50 11.31 -56.74
C LEU A 887 -23.08 10.97 -56.27
N SER A 888 -22.54 9.80 -56.65
CA SER A 888 -21.26 9.27 -56.13
C SER A 888 -20.05 10.21 -56.29
N ASN A 889 -20.02 11.03 -57.35
CA ASN A 889 -19.00 12.07 -57.59
C ASN A 889 -19.59 13.48 -57.73
N ALA A 890 -20.89 13.64 -57.46
CA ALA A 890 -21.61 14.89 -57.66
C ALA A 890 -21.35 15.84 -56.48
N GLY A 891 -21.01 17.09 -56.80
CA GLY A 891 -20.90 18.15 -55.81
C GLY A 891 -22.27 18.75 -55.48
N PRO A 892 -22.37 19.63 -54.47
CA PRO A 892 -23.63 20.27 -54.10
C PRO A 892 -24.19 21.24 -55.17
N CYS A 893 -23.44 21.48 -56.24
CA CYS A 893 -23.85 22.29 -57.40
C CYS A 893 -24.36 21.45 -58.59
N SER A 894 -24.38 20.11 -58.48
CA SER A 894 -24.88 19.17 -59.50
C SER A 894 -26.41 19.07 -59.45
N TYR A 895 -27.09 20.18 -59.74
CA TYR A 895 -28.52 20.32 -59.49
C TYR A 895 -29.40 19.34 -60.27
N GLU A 896 -29.01 18.96 -61.49
CA GLU A 896 -29.77 18.01 -62.31
C GLU A 896 -29.78 16.60 -61.70
N GLU A 897 -28.60 16.12 -61.28
CA GLU A 897 -28.45 14.82 -60.64
C GLU A 897 -29.11 14.80 -59.26
N ILE A 898 -29.00 15.90 -58.50
CA ILE A 898 -29.66 16.05 -57.19
C ILE A 898 -31.18 16.01 -57.37
N LEU A 899 -31.72 16.73 -58.34
CA LEU A 899 -33.16 16.77 -58.62
C LEU A 899 -33.68 15.39 -59.05
N LYS A 900 -32.90 14.63 -59.83
CA LYS A 900 -33.23 13.25 -60.21
C LYS A 900 -33.38 12.34 -59.00
N VAL A 901 -32.48 12.44 -58.01
CA VAL A 901 -32.59 11.67 -56.77
C VAL A 901 -33.78 12.14 -55.94
N LEU A 902 -33.96 13.45 -55.74
CA LEU A 902 -35.07 14.00 -54.95
C LEU A 902 -36.45 13.62 -55.51
N ASN A 903 -36.61 13.63 -56.84
CA ASN A 903 -37.85 13.20 -57.50
C ASN A 903 -38.09 11.68 -57.41
N ASN A 904 -37.11 10.89 -57.01
CA ASN A 904 -37.31 9.45 -56.77
C ASN A 904 -37.60 9.13 -55.30
N LEU A 905 -37.58 10.13 -54.41
CA LEU A 905 -37.90 9.97 -52.99
C LEU A 905 -39.39 10.26 -52.73
N PRO A 906 -40.01 9.56 -51.77
CA PRO A 906 -41.41 9.79 -51.43
C PRO A 906 -41.61 11.17 -50.79
N SER A 907 -42.14 12.11 -51.57
CA SER A 907 -42.53 13.46 -51.12
C SER A 907 -43.62 14.07 -52.00
N SER A 908 -44.34 15.05 -51.47
CA SER A 908 -45.34 15.85 -52.22
C SER A 908 -44.75 16.77 -53.31
N CYS A 909 -43.43 16.93 -53.36
CA CYS A 909 -42.74 17.76 -54.36
C CYS A 909 -42.35 17.00 -55.64
N ASN A 910 -42.58 15.68 -55.68
CA ASN A 910 -42.30 14.85 -56.84
C ASN A 910 -43.31 15.11 -57.99
N PRO A 911 -42.89 15.32 -59.26
CA PRO A 911 -43.79 15.47 -60.41
C PRO A 911 -44.83 14.33 -60.56
N GLU A 912 -46.04 14.69 -61.00
CA GLU A 912 -47.23 13.81 -61.10
C GLU A 912 -47.01 12.49 -61.88
N GLU A 913 -46.04 12.43 -62.80
CA GLU A 913 -45.72 11.21 -63.55
C GLU A 913 -45.12 10.10 -62.68
N ALA A 914 -44.32 10.43 -61.65
CA ALA A 914 -43.73 9.44 -60.75
C ALA A 914 -44.75 8.85 -59.76
N ARG A 915 -45.82 9.59 -59.43
CA ARG A 915 -46.95 9.12 -58.59
C ARG A 915 -47.76 7.98 -59.22
N LYS A 916 -47.68 7.78 -60.55
CA LYS A 916 -48.45 6.75 -61.26
C LYS A 916 -47.80 5.36 -61.25
N THR A 917 -46.49 5.27 -61.03
CA THR A 917 -45.74 4.00 -61.12
C THR A 917 -45.99 3.07 -59.92
N GLU A 918 -46.31 3.64 -58.74
CA GLU A 918 -46.56 2.86 -57.52
C GLU A 918 -47.96 2.22 -57.47
N LYS A 919 -48.93 2.75 -58.23
CA LYS A 919 -50.30 2.21 -58.31
C LYS A 919 -50.49 1.06 -59.30
N LEU A 920 -49.45 0.63 -60.02
CA LEU A 920 -49.55 -0.36 -61.10
C LEU A 920 -49.12 -1.79 -60.72
N ILE A 921 -48.68 -2.03 -59.47
CA ILE A 921 -48.26 -3.37 -59.02
C ILE A 921 -49.35 -4.08 -58.18
N ASP A 922 -50.34 -3.36 -57.65
CA ASP A 922 -51.36 -3.93 -56.74
C ASP A 922 -52.64 -4.43 -57.46
N GLY A 923 -52.51 -4.82 -58.73
CA GLY A 923 -53.63 -5.04 -59.65
C GLY A 923 -53.66 -6.43 -60.29
N ALA A 924 -53.32 -7.50 -59.57
CA ALA A 924 -53.57 -8.86 -60.07
C ALA A 924 -53.68 -9.89 -58.94
N SER A 925 -54.90 -10.08 -58.41
CA SER A 925 -55.54 -11.39 -58.15
C SER A 925 -56.71 -11.23 -57.18
N ALA A 926 -57.88 -10.89 -57.72
CA ALA A 926 -59.15 -11.09 -57.03
C ALA A 926 -60.03 -11.98 -57.91
N THR A 927 -59.98 -13.28 -57.68
CA THR A 927 -60.99 -14.22 -58.18
C THR A 927 -61.24 -15.31 -57.14
N VAL A 928 -62.32 -15.09 -56.40
CA VAL A 928 -63.35 -16.03 -55.92
C VAL A 928 -63.07 -17.52 -56.14
N LEU A 929 -63.17 -18.33 -55.08
CA LEU A 929 -63.63 -19.73 -55.20
C LEU A 929 -64.35 -20.21 -53.93
N THR A 930 -65.64 -20.48 -54.11
CA THR A 930 -66.54 -21.27 -53.28
C THR A 930 -66.35 -22.78 -53.52
N THR A 931 -66.38 -23.56 -52.42
CA THR A 931 -66.89 -24.94 -52.26
C THR A 931 -66.48 -26.11 -53.18
N ALA A 932 -66.02 -27.18 -52.50
CA ALA A 932 -66.21 -28.63 -52.74
C ALA A 932 -65.39 -29.37 -53.81
N GLY A 933 -64.75 -30.47 -53.39
CA GLY A 933 -64.25 -31.53 -54.29
C GLY A 933 -63.10 -32.36 -53.72
N MET A 934 -63.35 -33.65 -53.45
CA MET A 934 -62.45 -34.63 -52.83
C MET A 934 -61.33 -35.19 -53.75
N TYR A 935 -60.37 -35.83 -53.08
CA TYR A 935 -59.44 -36.91 -53.49
C TYR A 935 -58.06 -36.55 -54.07
N GLY A 936 -57.02 -36.98 -53.35
CA GLY A 936 -55.66 -37.12 -53.87
C GLY A 936 -54.60 -37.25 -52.75
N VAL A 937 -54.49 -38.43 -52.15
CA VAL A 937 -53.43 -38.77 -51.18
C VAL A 937 -52.09 -38.92 -51.92
N ILE A 938 -51.09 -38.11 -51.58
CA ILE A 938 -49.66 -38.48 -51.65
C ILE A 938 -48.95 -37.93 -50.41
N SER A 939 -48.24 -38.83 -49.74
CA SER A 939 -47.46 -38.69 -48.51
C SER A 939 -46.16 -37.90 -48.66
N GLY A 940 -45.75 -37.18 -47.61
CA GLY A 940 -44.33 -37.05 -47.23
C GLY A 940 -43.75 -35.63 -47.09
N VAL A 941 -43.61 -35.18 -45.83
CA VAL A 941 -42.50 -34.40 -45.24
C VAL A 941 -41.90 -33.25 -46.08
N PHE A 942 -42.21 -31.99 -45.72
CA PHE A 942 -41.28 -30.83 -45.57
C PHE A 942 -42.09 -29.53 -45.40
N GLY A 943 -42.65 -29.32 -44.22
CA GLY A 943 -43.25 -28.04 -43.81
C GLY A 943 -42.54 -27.54 -42.56
N GLY A 944 -41.37 -26.91 -42.71
CA GLY A 944 -40.60 -26.45 -41.55
C GLY A 944 -39.23 -25.80 -41.80
N ALA A 945 -38.86 -25.42 -43.03
CA ALA A 945 -37.54 -24.86 -43.33
C ALA A 945 -37.53 -23.49 -44.04
N GLY A 946 -38.69 -22.84 -44.20
CA GLY A 946 -38.76 -21.50 -44.81
C GLY A 946 -38.52 -20.35 -43.82
N ALA A 947 -38.94 -20.50 -42.56
CA ALA A 947 -38.87 -19.44 -41.56
C ALA A 947 -37.48 -19.30 -40.90
N THR A 948 -36.71 -20.39 -40.83
CA THR A 948 -35.34 -20.37 -40.27
C THR A 948 -34.30 -19.84 -41.25
N GLY A 949 -34.52 -19.95 -42.56
CA GLY A 949 -33.60 -19.41 -43.57
C GLY A 949 -33.58 -17.86 -43.65
N LEU A 950 -34.73 -17.22 -43.48
CA LEU A 950 -34.86 -15.75 -43.51
C LEU A 950 -34.35 -15.10 -42.21
N ALA A 951 -34.53 -15.75 -41.06
CA ALA A 951 -33.96 -15.30 -39.79
C ALA A 951 -32.43 -15.47 -39.77
N GLY A 952 -31.91 -16.59 -40.32
CA GLY A 952 -30.47 -16.83 -40.44
C GLY A 952 -29.75 -15.85 -41.39
N TRP A 953 -30.39 -15.48 -42.50
CA TRP A 953 -29.83 -14.50 -43.45
C TRP A 953 -29.78 -13.07 -42.88
N LYS A 954 -30.74 -12.70 -42.01
CA LYS A 954 -30.78 -11.40 -41.33
C LYS A 954 -29.75 -11.31 -40.20
N LEU A 955 -29.48 -12.41 -39.50
CA LEU A 955 -28.37 -12.53 -38.52
C LEU A 955 -27.00 -12.49 -39.20
N TYR A 956 -26.82 -13.23 -40.31
CA TYR A 956 -25.55 -13.27 -41.07
C TYR A 956 -25.11 -11.89 -41.60
N LYS A 957 -26.04 -11.02 -41.97
CA LYS A 957 -25.73 -9.67 -42.49
C LYS A 957 -25.24 -8.70 -41.41
N ASN A 958 -25.54 -8.96 -40.13
CA ASN A 958 -25.13 -8.11 -39.00
C ASN A 958 -23.69 -8.37 -38.53
N PHE A 959 -23.03 -9.44 -38.99
CA PHE A 959 -21.65 -9.80 -38.61
C PHE A 959 -20.57 -9.39 -39.64
N LYS A 960 -20.92 -8.67 -40.72
CA LYS A 960 -19.91 -8.13 -41.64
C LYS A 960 -19.26 -6.87 -41.07
N GLY A 961 -18.32 -7.11 -40.17
CA GLY A 961 -17.45 -6.11 -39.56
C GLY A 961 -16.55 -6.66 -38.46
N ASP A 962 -16.80 -7.88 -37.99
CA ASP A 962 -16.07 -8.48 -36.87
C ASP A 962 -14.78 -9.20 -37.32
N PRO A 963 -13.59 -8.85 -36.79
CA PRO A 963 -12.32 -9.49 -37.13
C PRO A 963 -12.19 -10.96 -36.69
N TRP A 964 -13.07 -11.50 -35.83
CA TRP A 964 -12.91 -12.84 -35.26
C TRP A 964 -13.34 -14.02 -36.14
N VAL A 965 -13.95 -13.80 -37.31
CA VAL A 965 -14.41 -14.90 -38.20
C VAL A 965 -13.39 -15.25 -39.28
N ARG A 966 -12.14 -15.48 -38.89
CA ARG A 966 -11.10 -16.12 -39.74
C ARG A 966 -10.26 -17.11 -38.94
N GLN A 967 -10.89 -18.09 -38.32
CA GLN A 967 -10.29 -19.40 -38.03
C GLN A 967 -11.36 -20.39 -37.54
N ILE A 968 -12.11 -20.94 -38.49
CA ILE A 968 -12.60 -22.33 -38.49
C ILE A 968 -12.36 -22.88 -39.89
#